data_AF-A0A496Z4Y1-F1
#
_entry.id   AF-A0A496Z4Y1-F1
#
_cell.length_a   1.000
_cell.length_b   1.000
_cell.length_c   1.000
_cell.angle_alpha   90.00
_cell.angle_beta   90.00
_cell.angle_gamma   90.00
#
_symmetry.space_group_name_H-M   'P 1'
#
loop_
_entity.id
_entity.type
_entity.pdbx_description
1 polymer ?
#
loop_
_entity_poly.entity_id
_entity_poly.type
_entity_poly.pdbx_seq_one_letter_code
_entity_poly.pdbx_strand_id
1 'polypeptide(L)'
;MSLSTNLVAGLSSGFDWRTMIDQLIAIEHRRVDLVEDQKTEYESKLEIFQSINTKLLSFKTQAETLADSDAFNVFTTSLSTDSSTYNASDFLSVSTSTSAAPGSHTITMNSNSTVAQARQISSKSFTSYDTALSLSGEFVINGRAVEVETSDTLADIRDKINNLNSGTNATEVTASIMTVSSSNYRLILTSDETGEDAFTIFDASADTVNVLSSGLGFTDGTTTVKNLISNGAQSEAFSSATQAVSSMLGLNTAQSGTVTIGSASDPNQFTVTINLSDSLTDIAGDINTAASDAGSSVTASVVSTTEDGVTTYRLKIENTTNFTDANNVLQTLGILEGDQGSVAEVHLSDTANTKTTAAGGGDVVATTVWGDINTGGDANNITNGDTITFTGFNHIGTSISGSYTITDKTTDQVQGLLTAIQNAFAAVDGGAYTVTASVENGKIKITDDTTGDSQLTLSVTCNNEGGGTLDLGTITASTEGYTMQVQAGQDANIIIDGTAVTSSSNIIDDVIAGVTLNLLTVEELTGTDTTTVTLTVSRDYDTIKSSVQNLLDEYNDVMSDINEQFAYDEDTETGGLLQGDGTLHSIKSDLVDIVVSTITGLPSTLNALSLIGITSDDDGMLSIDDDDFKDAFNDNFSGLRRIFVAEGSTTDGDVEYIGHSYETVAGEYTINITQAATQAQVTGTTVLTSGIGSANIETLTITQGSKTAAITLNGASGENGSSIDNIVNAINSELDTEYAQSIMGNVKNTTDAAQTTAITNTTTWDAVYSGGVAAGLSDGDVITFTGHKKNGTEVSGSYTISDVTSDTVQGLLSAIEAAYEYEVSAAINTYGYLVITDNTTGNSDLDITITEPSGTSLDFGAVTTSNLVGSVRNTTDGTTAITASNLWSDIQGSTVTTGDTFKFSGYTVDGNAVEGSYSVGDVLVDTVDDFLTEIETAYNAAGGSVTAEIQDGRIVIKDGTTNSTLGIEIFEPTGKGVDFGTLSGGVTGRYSVDVTASKDASDYLVLTHDEYGSSQSFTIQVSGTDLGLTDNQTYTGVDVAGTINGEAATGSGQLLTGDAPASGETTSVEGLTIKYTGTTTGSQGTVKITMGVAELFNRALYDITNVSDGYLDYKIESVSDRIDDLEDDIEEMEARLDRKMERMINQFVAMELALAQIQNQSAWLTGQINASNSAWSW
;
A
#
# COMPACT_ATOMS: atom_id res chain seq x y z
N MET A 1 -35.15 44.83 -33.67
CA MET A 1 -36.17 45.03 -32.62
C MET A 1 -37.53 45.37 -33.23
N SER A 2 -38.55 44.55 -32.93
CA SER A 2 -39.96 44.86 -33.14
C SER A 2 -40.51 45.55 -31.89
N LEU A 3 -40.89 46.83 -32.01
CA LEU A 3 -41.87 47.50 -31.14
C LEU A 3 -42.39 48.80 -31.79
N SER A 4 -43.60 48.69 -32.34
CA SER A 4 -44.68 49.68 -32.47
C SER A 4 -44.36 51.17 -32.64
N THR A 5 -44.66 51.71 -33.83
CA THR A 5 -45.86 52.53 -34.06
C THR A 5 -45.95 52.89 -35.55
N ASN A 6 -47.04 52.47 -36.20
CA ASN A 6 -47.39 52.89 -37.55
C ASN A 6 -47.77 54.38 -37.54
N LEU A 7 -46.79 55.27 -37.54
CA LEU A 7 -46.94 56.63 -38.03
C LEU A 7 -46.94 56.55 -39.57
N VAL A 8 -48.13 56.63 -40.15
CA VAL A 8 -48.37 56.58 -41.61
C VAL A 8 -47.63 57.74 -42.27
N ALA A 9 -46.56 57.43 -43.02
CA ALA A 9 -45.86 58.39 -43.86
C ALA A 9 -46.78 58.91 -44.99
N GLY A 10 -46.65 60.19 -45.36
CA GLY A 10 -47.30 60.72 -46.57
C GLY A 10 -48.75 61.21 -46.42
N LEU A 11 -49.27 61.43 -45.21
CA LEU A 11 -50.66 61.91 -45.03
C LEU A 11 -50.92 63.34 -45.55
N SER A 12 -49.89 64.20 -45.69
CA SER A 12 -50.03 65.59 -46.15
C SER A 12 -49.49 65.85 -47.57
N SER A 13 -48.37 65.22 -47.98
CA SER A 13 -47.69 65.53 -49.26
C SER A 13 -47.83 64.45 -50.35
N GLY A 14 -48.23 63.22 -49.99
CA GLY A 14 -48.21 62.05 -50.88
C GLY A 14 -46.80 61.53 -51.23
N PHE A 15 -45.75 62.01 -50.58
CA PHE A 15 -44.35 61.64 -50.85
C PHE A 15 -43.83 60.63 -49.80
N ASP A 16 -43.40 59.45 -50.24
CA ASP A 16 -42.81 58.43 -49.37
C ASP A 16 -41.32 58.70 -49.14
N TRP A 17 -41.04 59.69 -48.29
CA TRP A 17 -39.67 60.09 -47.98
C TRP A 17 -38.90 59.03 -47.18
N ARG A 18 -39.58 58.08 -46.54
CA ARG A 18 -38.96 57.04 -45.71
C ARG A 18 -38.22 56.03 -46.58
N THR A 19 -38.89 55.53 -47.62
CA THR A 19 -38.26 54.69 -48.66
C THR A 19 -37.07 55.39 -49.33
N MET A 20 -37.11 56.72 -49.49
CA MET A 20 -36.00 57.48 -50.07
C MET A 20 -34.81 57.64 -49.10
N ILE A 21 -35.07 57.82 -47.80
CA ILE A 21 -34.01 57.79 -46.77
C ILE A 21 -33.39 56.40 -46.71
N ASP A 22 -34.20 55.34 -46.70
CA ASP A 22 -33.71 53.97 -46.67
C ASP A 22 -32.82 53.67 -47.90
N GLN A 23 -33.20 54.13 -49.10
CA GLN A 23 -32.36 54.03 -50.30
C GLN A 23 -31.05 54.83 -50.22
N LEU A 24 -31.07 56.00 -49.57
CA LEU A 24 -29.86 56.83 -49.37
C LEU A 24 -28.92 56.21 -48.34
N ILE A 25 -29.46 55.70 -47.23
CA ILE A 25 -28.68 54.98 -46.21
C ILE A 25 -28.10 53.70 -46.81
N ALA A 26 -28.86 52.95 -47.61
CA ALA A 26 -28.36 51.76 -48.31
C ALA A 26 -27.18 52.04 -49.26
N ILE A 27 -27.16 53.19 -49.94
CA ILE A 27 -26.02 53.59 -50.79
C ILE A 27 -24.78 53.91 -49.93
N GLU A 28 -24.98 54.50 -48.76
CA GLU A 28 -23.89 54.85 -47.85
C GLU A 28 -23.39 53.66 -47.03
N HIS A 29 -24.24 52.65 -46.81
CA HIS A 29 -23.90 51.38 -46.17
C HIS A 29 -22.89 50.57 -47.00
N ARG A 30 -22.76 50.81 -48.32
CA ARG A 30 -21.75 50.16 -49.18
C ARG A 30 -20.30 50.28 -48.67
N ARG A 31 -20.02 51.28 -47.84
CA ARG A 31 -18.70 51.42 -47.20
C ARG A 31 -18.54 50.52 -45.99
N VAL A 32 -19.63 50.28 -45.24
CA VAL A 32 -19.69 49.26 -44.18
C VAL A 32 -19.59 47.90 -44.83
N ASP A 33 -20.40 47.61 -45.87
CA ASP A 33 -20.37 46.34 -46.60
C ASP A 33 -18.93 45.97 -47.06
N LEU A 34 -18.15 46.95 -47.55
CA LEU A 34 -16.78 46.70 -47.99
C LEU A 34 -15.82 46.35 -46.85
N VAL A 35 -15.99 46.96 -45.68
CA VAL A 35 -15.16 46.68 -44.49
C VAL A 35 -15.63 45.39 -43.81
N GLU A 36 -16.93 45.09 -43.86
CA GLU A 36 -17.52 43.82 -43.44
C GLU A 36 -17.00 42.67 -44.33
N ASP A 37 -16.99 42.85 -45.66
CA ASP A 37 -16.36 41.91 -46.60
C ASP A 37 -14.87 41.67 -46.27
N GLN A 38 -14.14 42.74 -45.92
CA GLN A 38 -12.73 42.64 -45.48
C GLN A 38 -12.60 41.89 -44.15
N LYS A 39 -13.48 42.15 -43.18
CA LYS A 39 -13.51 41.45 -41.89
C LYS A 39 -13.72 39.96 -42.13
N THR A 40 -14.72 39.58 -42.92
CA THR A 40 -15.00 38.19 -43.28
C THR A 40 -13.80 37.53 -43.96
N GLU A 41 -13.07 38.24 -44.82
CA GLU A 41 -11.84 37.71 -45.42
C GLU A 41 -10.76 37.42 -44.35
N TYR A 42 -10.55 38.32 -43.39
CA TYR A 42 -9.60 38.10 -42.28
C TYR A 42 -10.07 37.02 -41.30
N GLU A 43 -11.38 36.92 -41.02
CA GLU A 43 -11.97 35.84 -40.21
C GLU A 43 -11.71 34.47 -40.87
N SER A 44 -11.92 34.34 -42.18
CA SER A 44 -11.58 33.11 -42.91
C SER A 44 -10.07 32.80 -42.89
N LYS A 45 -9.20 33.82 -42.96
CA LYS A 45 -7.75 33.63 -42.83
C LYS A 45 -7.37 33.16 -41.42
N LEU A 46 -8.00 33.72 -40.39
CA LEU A 46 -7.80 33.31 -39.00
C LEU A 46 -8.18 31.84 -38.80
N GLU A 47 -9.35 31.42 -39.31
CA GLU A 47 -9.80 30.02 -39.24
C GLU A 47 -8.79 29.07 -39.90
N ILE A 48 -8.22 29.44 -41.06
CA ILE A 48 -7.19 28.64 -41.74
C ILE A 48 -5.90 28.55 -40.89
N PHE A 49 -5.41 29.67 -40.35
CA PHE A 49 -4.22 29.65 -39.48
C PHE A 49 -4.43 28.84 -38.19
N GLN A 50 -5.61 28.94 -37.58
CA GLN A 50 -5.96 28.15 -36.39
C GLN A 50 -6.07 26.65 -36.70
N SER A 51 -6.63 26.30 -37.87
CA SER A 51 -6.68 24.91 -38.35
C SER A 51 -5.27 24.35 -38.56
N ILE A 52 -4.40 25.10 -39.25
CA ILE A 52 -3.01 24.71 -39.48
C ILE A 52 -2.24 24.61 -38.16
N ASN A 53 -2.43 25.55 -37.21
CA ASN A 53 -1.82 25.46 -35.88
C ASN A 53 -2.24 24.18 -35.14
N THR A 54 -3.53 23.85 -35.20
CA THR A 54 -4.05 22.61 -34.57
C THR A 54 -3.39 21.37 -35.17
N LYS A 55 -3.23 21.29 -36.49
CA LYS A 55 -2.53 20.18 -37.16
C LYS A 55 -1.04 20.16 -36.87
N LEU A 56 -0.37 21.30 -36.81
CA LEU A 56 1.04 21.41 -36.43
C LEU A 56 1.28 20.93 -34.98
N LEU A 57 0.34 21.19 -34.07
CA LEU A 57 0.39 20.67 -32.69
C LEU A 57 0.18 19.14 -32.64
N SER A 58 -0.72 18.59 -33.45
CA SER A 58 -0.88 17.14 -33.60
C SER A 58 0.40 16.50 -34.16
N PHE A 59 0.96 17.09 -35.22
CA PHE A 59 2.22 16.66 -35.80
C PHE A 59 3.38 16.73 -34.78
N LYS A 60 3.45 17.81 -34.00
CA LYS A 60 4.43 17.97 -32.92
C LYS A 60 4.32 16.84 -31.90
N THR A 61 3.10 16.48 -31.50
CA THR A 61 2.85 15.38 -30.55
C THR A 61 3.38 14.05 -31.09
N GLN A 62 3.17 13.75 -32.37
CA GLN A 62 3.72 12.52 -32.98
C GLN A 62 5.24 12.59 -33.17
N ALA A 63 5.78 13.76 -33.50
CA ALA A 63 7.22 13.98 -33.61
C ALA A 63 7.91 13.77 -32.26
N GLU A 64 7.33 14.30 -31.18
CA GLU A 64 7.80 14.11 -29.81
C GLU A 64 7.73 12.63 -29.38
N THR A 65 6.60 11.96 -29.66
CA THR A 65 6.43 10.53 -29.37
C THR A 65 7.49 9.67 -30.07
N LEU A 66 7.76 9.93 -31.35
CA LEU A 66 8.76 9.18 -32.12
C LEU A 66 10.20 9.63 -31.85
N ALA A 67 10.40 10.83 -31.29
CA ALA A 67 11.73 11.30 -30.86
C ALA A 67 12.20 10.57 -29.59
N ASP A 68 11.27 9.99 -28.82
CA ASP A 68 11.58 9.14 -27.68
C ASP A 68 12.19 7.79 -28.12
N SER A 69 13.29 7.40 -27.47
CA SER A 69 13.94 6.13 -27.70
C SER A 69 13.06 4.91 -27.38
N ASP A 70 12.12 5.06 -26.45
CA ASP A 70 11.23 3.97 -26.03
C ASP A 70 10.18 3.62 -27.09
N ALA A 71 9.86 4.55 -28.00
CA ALA A 71 9.03 4.26 -29.18
C ALA A 71 9.64 3.16 -30.10
N PHE A 72 10.95 2.92 -29.98
CA PHE A 72 11.69 1.89 -30.71
C PHE A 72 12.08 0.69 -29.84
N ASN A 73 11.85 0.75 -28.52
CA ASN A 73 12.06 -0.36 -27.58
C ASN A 73 10.76 -1.15 -27.36
N VAL A 74 10.02 -1.40 -28.42
CA VAL A 74 8.83 -2.26 -28.42
C VAL A 74 9.18 -3.65 -28.92
N PHE A 75 8.73 -4.65 -28.18
CA PHE A 75 9.05 -6.05 -28.42
C PHE A 75 7.78 -6.87 -28.55
N THR A 76 7.88 -7.90 -29.37
CA THR A 76 6.84 -8.90 -29.59
C THR A 76 7.42 -10.27 -29.30
N THR A 77 6.55 -11.21 -28.95
CA THR A 77 6.94 -12.56 -28.59
C THR A 77 6.31 -13.58 -29.52
N SER A 78 7.05 -14.63 -29.82
CA SER A 78 6.51 -15.82 -30.44
C SER A 78 6.89 -17.04 -29.62
N LEU A 79 5.91 -17.92 -29.44
CA LEU A 79 6.05 -19.16 -28.71
C LEU A 79 5.90 -20.32 -29.68
N SER A 80 6.80 -21.30 -29.56
CA SER A 80 6.68 -22.58 -30.24
C SER A 80 6.96 -23.71 -29.25
N THR A 81 6.44 -24.89 -29.49
CA THR A 81 6.69 -26.06 -28.64
C THR A 81 7.01 -27.27 -29.50
N ASP A 82 7.80 -28.19 -28.96
CA ASP A 82 8.04 -29.52 -29.53
C ASP A 82 6.96 -30.55 -29.15
N SER A 83 5.97 -30.18 -28.32
CA SER A 83 4.82 -31.03 -28.00
C SER A 83 4.00 -31.33 -29.24
N SER A 84 3.64 -32.61 -29.41
CA SER A 84 2.71 -33.03 -30.46
C SER A 84 1.24 -32.86 -30.08
N THR A 85 0.95 -32.56 -28.80
CA THR A 85 -0.39 -32.60 -28.21
C THR A 85 -0.92 -31.21 -27.90
N TYR A 86 -0.05 -30.31 -27.43
CA TYR A 86 -0.42 -28.99 -26.94
C TYR A 86 0.26 -27.88 -27.74
N ASN A 87 -0.35 -26.70 -27.75
CA ASN A 87 0.28 -25.49 -28.26
C ASN A 87 1.06 -24.81 -27.13
N ALA A 88 2.08 -24.04 -27.47
CA ALA A 88 2.88 -23.34 -26.46
C ALA A 88 2.06 -22.38 -25.58
N SER A 89 1.00 -21.78 -26.14
CA SER A 89 0.06 -20.91 -25.42
C SER A 89 -0.80 -21.63 -24.38
N ASP A 90 -0.84 -22.97 -24.41
CA ASP A 90 -1.56 -23.75 -23.40
C ASP A 90 -0.72 -23.82 -22.09
N PHE A 91 0.60 -23.66 -22.19
CA PHE A 91 1.53 -23.76 -21.07
C PHE A 91 1.83 -22.43 -20.41
N LEU A 92 2.06 -21.38 -21.20
CA LEU A 92 2.42 -20.06 -20.69
C LEU A 92 2.02 -18.95 -21.65
N SER A 93 1.77 -17.76 -21.10
CA SER A 93 1.67 -16.51 -21.84
C SER A 93 2.85 -15.61 -21.48
N VAL A 94 3.29 -14.76 -22.41
CA VAL A 94 4.45 -13.89 -22.22
C VAL A 94 4.12 -12.45 -22.56
N SER A 95 4.56 -11.52 -21.74
CA SER A 95 4.61 -10.09 -22.04
C SER A 95 6.04 -9.56 -21.92
N THR A 96 6.30 -8.42 -22.54
CA THR A 96 7.61 -7.77 -22.56
C THR A 96 7.49 -6.31 -22.19
N SER A 97 8.50 -5.76 -21.52
CA SER A 97 8.66 -4.34 -21.25
C SER A 97 9.70 -3.71 -22.19
N THR A 98 9.96 -2.40 -22.04
CA THR A 98 10.97 -1.66 -22.80
C THR A 98 12.41 -2.08 -22.50
N SER A 99 12.65 -2.82 -21.41
CA SER A 99 13.96 -3.35 -21.04
C SER A 99 14.26 -4.74 -21.63
N ALA A 100 13.31 -5.33 -22.36
CA ALA A 100 13.52 -6.64 -22.98
C ALA A 100 14.64 -6.62 -24.03
N ALA A 101 15.31 -7.75 -24.23
CA ALA A 101 16.32 -7.91 -25.27
C ALA A 101 15.85 -8.93 -26.34
N PRO A 102 16.07 -8.66 -27.65
CA PRO A 102 15.81 -9.66 -28.68
C PRO A 102 16.67 -10.90 -28.47
N GLY A 103 16.06 -12.08 -28.54
CA GLY A 103 16.72 -13.33 -28.20
C GLY A 103 15.76 -14.50 -28.21
N SER A 104 16.28 -15.69 -27.93
CA SER A 104 15.47 -16.87 -27.73
C SER A 104 15.83 -17.54 -26.42
N HIS A 105 14.81 -17.94 -25.69
CA HIS A 105 14.89 -18.63 -24.41
C HIS A 105 14.14 -19.95 -24.51
N THR A 106 14.65 -20.97 -23.84
CA THR A 106 14.06 -22.30 -23.77
C THR A 106 13.48 -22.54 -22.39
N ILE A 107 12.18 -22.87 -22.35
CA ILE A 107 11.48 -23.26 -21.15
C ILE A 107 11.21 -24.76 -21.25
N THR A 108 11.94 -25.56 -20.49
CA THR A 108 11.81 -27.02 -20.47
C THR A 108 10.94 -27.44 -19.30
N MET A 109 9.91 -28.24 -19.59
CA MET A 109 9.08 -28.92 -18.61
C MET A 109 9.46 -30.40 -18.54
N ASN A 110 9.54 -30.94 -17.33
CA ASN A 110 9.78 -32.36 -17.07
C ASN A 110 8.80 -32.89 -16.00
N SER A 111 8.98 -34.13 -15.54
CA SER A 111 8.11 -34.76 -14.54
C SER A 111 8.06 -34.05 -13.17
N ASN A 112 8.98 -33.13 -12.89
CA ASN A 112 9.03 -32.34 -11.66
C ASN A 112 8.55 -30.90 -11.87
N SER A 113 8.15 -30.55 -13.10
CA SER A 113 7.66 -29.20 -13.37
C SER A 113 6.24 -29.02 -12.85
N THR A 114 6.02 -27.92 -12.15
CA THR A 114 4.76 -27.61 -11.47
C THR A 114 4.35 -26.16 -11.73
N VAL A 115 3.05 -25.90 -11.65
CA VAL A 115 2.51 -24.55 -11.54
C VAL A 115 2.27 -24.24 -10.07
N ALA A 116 2.38 -22.98 -9.68
CA ALA A 116 2.10 -22.58 -8.32
C ALA A 116 0.60 -22.77 -8.00
N GLN A 117 0.29 -23.25 -6.80
CA GLN A 117 -1.08 -23.52 -6.34
C GLN A 117 -1.31 -22.84 -4.98
N ALA A 118 -2.52 -22.31 -4.80
CA ALA A 118 -2.96 -21.73 -3.55
C ALA A 118 -3.27 -22.83 -2.53
N ARG A 119 -2.86 -22.61 -1.27
CA ARG A 119 -3.17 -23.50 -0.14
C ARG A 119 -4.64 -23.36 0.25
N GLN A 120 -5.31 -24.48 0.54
CA GLN A 120 -6.68 -24.50 1.07
C GLN A 120 -6.83 -25.50 2.21
N ILE A 121 -7.39 -25.04 3.33
CA ILE A 121 -7.71 -25.90 4.48
C ILE A 121 -9.18 -25.78 4.90
N SER A 122 -9.70 -26.84 5.53
CA SER A 122 -11.09 -26.97 5.99
C SER A 122 -11.15 -27.27 7.48
N SER A 123 -12.09 -26.63 8.16
CA SER A 123 -12.45 -26.92 9.55
C SER A 123 -13.18 -28.26 9.69
N LYS A 124 -13.37 -28.69 10.93
CA LYS A 124 -14.36 -29.74 11.23
C LYS A 124 -15.79 -29.30 10.90
N SER A 125 -16.72 -30.26 10.93
CA SER A 125 -18.15 -30.02 10.72
C SER A 125 -18.82 -29.32 11.92
N PHE A 126 -19.65 -28.33 11.62
CA PHE A 126 -20.53 -27.62 12.57
C PHE A 126 -22.00 -27.80 12.18
N THR A 127 -22.87 -27.88 13.18
CA THR A 127 -24.32 -28.07 12.98
C THR A 127 -25.06 -26.81 12.54
N SER A 128 -24.50 -25.63 12.81
CA SER A 128 -24.96 -24.34 12.31
C SER A 128 -23.78 -23.40 12.07
N TYR A 129 -23.98 -22.41 11.19
CA TYR A 129 -23.03 -21.32 10.99
C TYR A 129 -23.35 -20.06 11.81
N ASP A 130 -24.55 -19.96 12.39
CA ASP A 130 -25.09 -18.77 13.07
C ASP A 130 -25.31 -18.97 14.59
N THR A 131 -24.80 -20.07 15.14
CA THR A 131 -24.93 -20.40 16.56
C THR A 131 -23.57 -20.25 17.23
N ALA A 132 -23.54 -19.65 18.42
CA ALA A 132 -22.32 -19.40 19.18
C ALA A 132 -21.53 -20.70 19.43
N LEU A 133 -20.23 -20.67 19.13
CA LEU A 133 -19.33 -21.82 19.21
C LEU A 133 -18.92 -22.16 20.65
N SER A 134 -19.09 -21.21 21.58
CA SER A 134 -18.62 -21.35 22.98
C SER A 134 -17.11 -21.63 23.09
N LEU A 135 -16.33 -21.11 22.14
CA LEU A 135 -14.87 -21.16 22.14
C LEU A 135 -14.30 -19.84 22.65
N SER A 136 -13.11 -19.84 23.21
CA SER A 136 -12.41 -18.60 23.58
C SER A 136 -10.92 -18.75 23.37
N GLY A 137 -10.25 -17.67 22.97
CA GLY A 137 -8.81 -17.62 22.77
C GLY A 137 -8.44 -16.87 21.49
N GLU A 138 -7.20 -17.03 21.05
CA GLU A 138 -6.68 -16.37 19.85
C GLU A 138 -5.94 -17.39 18.98
N PHE A 139 -5.87 -17.12 17.68
CA PHE A 139 -4.99 -17.82 16.75
C PHE A 139 -4.42 -16.81 15.76
N VAL A 140 -3.29 -17.11 15.14
CA VAL A 140 -2.60 -16.21 14.21
C VAL A 140 -2.70 -16.76 12.79
N ILE A 141 -3.03 -15.91 11.82
CA ILE A 141 -2.93 -16.19 10.38
C ILE A 141 -1.98 -15.16 9.76
N ASN A 142 -0.93 -15.61 9.07
CA ASN A 142 0.06 -14.74 8.41
C ASN A 142 0.49 -13.54 9.27
N GLY A 143 0.85 -13.83 10.53
CA GLY A 143 1.32 -12.80 11.46
C GLY A 143 0.24 -11.90 12.05
N ARG A 144 -1.06 -12.15 11.83
CA ARG A 144 -2.15 -11.39 12.45
C ARG A 144 -3.03 -12.25 13.34
N ALA A 145 -3.29 -11.76 14.54
CA ALA A 145 -4.17 -12.40 15.51
C ALA A 145 -5.65 -12.29 15.12
N VAL A 146 -6.36 -13.39 15.32
CA VAL A 146 -7.82 -13.49 15.25
C VAL A 146 -8.34 -13.85 16.63
N GLU A 147 -9.07 -12.93 17.24
CA GLU A 147 -9.70 -13.15 18.53
C GLU A 147 -11.01 -13.93 18.40
N VAL A 148 -11.14 -14.97 19.20
CA VAL A 148 -12.33 -15.83 19.31
C VAL A 148 -12.98 -15.63 20.68
N GLU A 149 -14.24 -15.21 20.66
CA GLU A 149 -15.07 -15.03 21.83
C GLU A 149 -16.12 -16.13 21.97
N THR A 150 -16.58 -16.39 23.20
CA THR A 150 -17.59 -17.44 23.46
C THR A 150 -18.93 -17.20 22.74
N SER A 151 -19.22 -15.94 22.39
CA SER A 151 -20.38 -15.51 21.61
C SER A 151 -20.24 -15.72 20.10
N ASP A 152 -19.01 -15.88 19.59
CA ASP A 152 -18.76 -15.91 18.15
C ASP A 152 -19.41 -17.12 17.49
N THR A 153 -20.02 -16.88 16.35
CA THR A 153 -20.52 -17.89 15.42
C THR A 153 -19.47 -18.19 14.34
N LEU A 154 -19.68 -19.25 13.54
CA LEU A 154 -18.80 -19.54 12.41
C LEU A 154 -18.79 -18.39 11.38
N ALA A 155 -19.92 -17.68 11.23
CA ALA A 155 -20.01 -16.49 10.40
C ALA A 155 -19.18 -15.33 10.95
N ASP A 156 -19.18 -15.12 12.27
CA ASP A 156 -18.38 -14.07 12.89
C ASP A 156 -16.88 -14.35 12.73
N ILE A 157 -16.44 -15.61 12.89
CA ILE A 157 -15.03 -16.00 12.65
C ILE A 157 -14.63 -15.77 11.19
N ARG A 158 -15.48 -16.15 10.23
CA ARG A 158 -15.26 -15.85 8.81
C ARG A 158 -15.08 -14.34 8.58
N ASP A 159 -15.97 -13.53 9.15
CA ASP A 159 -15.97 -12.09 8.94
C ASP A 159 -14.76 -11.42 9.61
N LYS A 160 -14.36 -11.88 10.81
CA LYS A 160 -13.12 -11.45 11.47
C LYS A 160 -11.88 -11.72 10.62
N ILE A 161 -11.75 -12.92 10.05
CA ILE A 161 -10.63 -13.25 9.16
C ILE A 161 -10.65 -12.37 7.90
N ASN A 162 -11.80 -12.26 7.23
CA ASN A 162 -11.91 -11.46 6.00
C ASN A 162 -11.69 -9.96 6.23
N ASN A 163 -12.07 -9.42 7.40
CA ASN A 163 -11.80 -8.03 7.75
C ASN A 163 -10.29 -7.79 7.94
N LEU A 164 -9.56 -8.76 8.53
CA LEU A 164 -8.11 -8.71 8.64
C LEU A 164 -7.41 -8.89 7.28
N ASN A 165 -8.11 -9.40 6.27
CA ASN A 165 -7.64 -9.51 4.89
C ASN A 165 -7.88 -8.23 4.06
N SER A 166 -7.73 -7.06 4.68
CA SER A 166 -7.88 -5.77 4.01
C SER A 166 -6.88 -4.74 4.53
N GLY A 167 -6.61 -3.69 3.74
CA GLY A 167 -5.62 -2.65 4.07
C GLY A 167 -4.19 -3.01 3.69
N THR A 168 -3.22 -2.25 4.21
CA THR A 168 -1.78 -2.39 3.89
C THR A 168 -1.11 -3.60 4.53
N ASN A 169 -1.72 -4.19 5.56
CA ASN A 169 -1.24 -5.39 6.26
C ASN A 169 -2.29 -6.50 6.15
N ALA A 170 -2.80 -6.80 4.96
CA ALA A 170 -3.78 -7.86 4.77
C ALA A 170 -3.20 -9.24 5.15
N THR A 171 -4.03 -10.17 5.64
CA THR A 171 -3.59 -11.55 5.92
C THR A 171 -3.33 -12.39 4.66
N GLU A 172 -3.80 -11.96 3.50
CA GLU A 172 -3.77 -12.69 2.21
C GLU A 172 -4.49 -14.05 2.28
N VAL A 173 -5.50 -14.12 3.14
CA VAL A 173 -6.29 -15.35 3.37
C VAL A 173 -7.76 -14.99 3.39
N THR A 174 -8.51 -15.61 2.48
CA THR A 174 -9.96 -15.50 2.39
C THR A 174 -10.64 -16.67 3.10
N ALA A 175 -11.55 -16.34 4.02
CA ALA A 175 -12.41 -17.29 4.70
C ALA A 175 -13.80 -17.37 4.04
N SER A 176 -14.32 -18.59 3.89
CA SER A 176 -15.68 -18.84 3.38
C SER A 176 -16.35 -19.99 4.12
N ILE A 177 -17.69 -20.05 4.10
CA ILE A 177 -18.45 -21.14 4.73
C ILE A 177 -19.02 -22.05 3.65
N MET A 178 -18.59 -23.31 3.64
CA MET A 178 -19.13 -24.37 2.81
C MET A 178 -20.30 -25.04 3.51
N THR A 179 -21.44 -25.18 2.82
CA THR A 179 -22.60 -25.93 3.30
C THR A 179 -22.62 -27.32 2.65
N VAL A 180 -22.26 -28.36 3.42
CA VAL A 180 -22.26 -29.76 2.94
C VAL A 180 -23.67 -30.36 3.05
N SER A 181 -24.37 -30.06 4.15
CA SER A 181 -25.77 -30.44 4.36
C SER A 181 -26.47 -29.48 5.33
N SER A 182 -27.76 -29.69 5.63
CA SER A 182 -28.52 -28.84 6.55
C SER A 182 -27.97 -28.78 7.99
N SER A 183 -27.06 -29.68 8.35
CA SER A 183 -26.43 -29.76 9.68
C SER A 183 -24.92 -30.00 9.59
N ASN A 184 -24.30 -29.65 8.46
CA ASN A 184 -22.86 -29.78 8.25
C ASN A 184 -22.37 -28.54 7.48
N TYR A 185 -21.81 -27.60 8.24
CA TYR A 185 -21.17 -26.37 7.77
C TYR A 185 -19.69 -26.42 8.12
N ARG A 186 -18.84 -25.93 7.23
CA ARG A 186 -17.39 -25.90 7.42
C ARG A 186 -16.82 -24.56 7.01
N LEU A 187 -15.87 -24.06 7.79
CA LEU A 187 -15.07 -22.90 7.43
C LEU A 187 -13.92 -23.36 6.53
N ILE A 188 -13.76 -22.71 5.39
CA ILE A 188 -12.71 -22.94 4.41
C ILE A 188 -11.83 -21.71 4.38
N LEU A 189 -10.53 -21.90 4.59
CA LEU A 189 -9.53 -20.85 4.44
C LEU A 189 -8.77 -21.13 3.15
N THR A 190 -8.72 -20.13 2.28
CA THR A 190 -8.02 -20.19 0.99
C THR A 190 -7.02 -19.06 0.94
N SER A 191 -5.79 -19.37 0.58
CA SER A 191 -4.78 -18.35 0.29
C SER A 191 -5.22 -17.51 -0.91
N ASP A 192 -5.02 -16.20 -0.84
CA ASP A 192 -5.17 -15.33 -2.01
C ASP A 192 -3.94 -15.45 -2.94
N GLU A 193 -2.78 -15.76 -2.36
CA GLU A 193 -1.53 -16.04 -3.07
C GLU A 193 -1.30 -17.54 -3.33
N THR A 194 -0.44 -17.86 -4.28
CA THR A 194 0.04 -19.23 -4.53
C THR A 194 1.37 -19.50 -3.84
N GLY A 195 1.82 -20.76 -3.83
CA GLY A 195 3.13 -21.15 -3.31
C GLY A 195 3.07 -22.18 -2.19
N GLU A 196 4.20 -22.79 -1.85
CA GLU A 196 4.31 -23.77 -0.75
C GLU A 196 4.01 -23.10 0.61
N ASP A 197 4.49 -21.87 0.79
CA ASP A 197 4.32 -21.06 2.01
C ASP A 197 3.12 -20.09 1.97
N ALA A 198 2.15 -20.33 1.08
CA ALA A 198 1.08 -19.39 0.75
C ALA A 198 0.34 -18.76 1.96
N PHE A 199 0.08 -19.55 3.01
CA PHE A 199 -0.21 -18.96 4.32
C PHE A 199 0.12 -19.90 5.48
N THR A 200 0.21 -19.31 6.67
CA THR A 200 0.50 -19.95 7.95
C THR A 200 -0.64 -19.76 8.93
N ILE A 201 -0.85 -20.74 9.80
CA ILE A 201 -1.85 -20.66 10.86
C ILE A 201 -1.29 -21.28 12.15
N PHE A 202 -1.31 -20.51 13.24
CA PHE A 202 -0.74 -20.92 14.52
C PHE A 202 -1.75 -20.73 15.63
N ASP A 203 -1.81 -21.67 16.57
CA ASP A 203 -2.66 -21.50 17.74
C ASP A 203 -1.96 -20.56 18.72
N ALA A 204 -2.71 -19.60 19.23
CA ALA A 204 -2.23 -18.56 20.13
C ALA A 204 -3.08 -18.56 21.42
N SER A 205 -3.74 -19.68 21.74
CA SER A 205 -4.56 -19.79 22.95
C SER A 205 -3.70 -20.12 24.16
N ALA A 206 -3.84 -19.31 25.21
CA ALA A 206 -3.31 -19.60 26.54
C ALA A 206 -4.22 -20.56 27.35
N ASP A 207 -5.40 -20.91 26.83
CA ASP A 207 -6.37 -21.78 27.49
C ASP A 207 -6.04 -23.28 27.27
N THR A 208 -6.56 -24.12 28.14
CA THR A 208 -6.56 -25.58 28.05
C THR A 208 -7.29 -26.12 26.82
N VAL A 209 -8.16 -25.33 26.18
CA VAL A 209 -8.86 -25.65 24.94
C VAL A 209 -8.18 -24.91 23.78
N ASN A 210 -7.43 -25.66 22.97
CA ASN A 210 -6.75 -25.15 21.78
C ASN A 210 -7.80 -24.86 20.69
N VAL A 211 -7.80 -23.62 20.20
CA VAL A 211 -8.81 -23.07 19.29
C VAL A 211 -8.73 -23.76 17.93
N LEU A 212 -7.54 -24.07 17.43
CA LEU A 212 -7.36 -24.67 16.11
C LEU A 212 -7.59 -26.18 16.10
N SER A 213 -7.10 -26.94 17.08
CA SER A 213 -7.23 -28.40 17.09
C SER A 213 -8.58 -28.86 17.63
N SER A 214 -8.87 -28.56 18.90
CA SER A 214 -10.08 -29.02 19.57
C SER A 214 -11.32 -28.15 19.24
N GLY A 215 -11.10 -26.86 18.98
CA GLY A 215 -12.13 -25.90 18.61
C GLY A 215 -12.58 -26.03 17.16
N LEU A 216 -11.85 -25.44 16.22
CA LEU A 216 -12.18 -25.35 14.80
C LEU A 216 -11.81 -26.62 14.01
N GLY A 217 -10.82 -27.39 14.46
CA GLY A 217 -10.35 -28.59 13.77
C GLY A 217 -9.51 -28.29 12.53
N PHE A 218 -8.72 -27.22 12.54
CA PHE A 218 -7.72 -26.93 11.50
C PHE A 218 -6.40 -27.66 11.73
N THR A 219 -6.16 -28.20 12.93
CA THR A 219 -4.97 -29.00 13.27
C THR A 219 -5.38 -30.28 14.00
N ASP A 220 -4.55 -31.32 13.99
CA ASP A 220 -4.84 -32.60 14.64
C ASP A 220 -4.35 -32.69 16.11
N GLY A 221 -3.66 -31.65 16.57
CA GLY A 221 -3.12 -31.54 17.92
C GLY A 221 -1.69 -32.06 18.08
N THR A 222 -1.06 -32.59 17.03
CA THR A 222 0.40 -32.79 17.01
C THR A 222 1.11 -31.59 16.39
N THR A 223 2.41 -31.47 16.65
CA THR A 223 3.23 -30.38 16.15
C THR A 223 4.55 -30.87 15.57
N THR A 224 5.02 -30.18 14.54
CA THR A 224 6.33 -30.39 13.92
C THR A 224 7.12 -29.08 13.86
N VAL A 225 8.44 -29.19 13.72
CA VAL A 225 9.30 -28.00 13.54
C VAL A 225 9.09 -27.51 12.11
N LYS A 226 8.65 -26.26 11.97
CA LYS A 226 8.34 -25.67 10.67
C LYS A 226 9.61 -25.27 9.92
N ASN A 227 10.29 -24.24 10.41
CA ASN A 227 11.49 -23.68 9.76
C ASN A 227 12.76 -24.38 10.29
N LEU A 228 12.94 -25.64 9.90
CA LEU A 228 14.09 -26.45 10.33
C LEU A 228 15.37 -26.00 9.61
N ILE A 229 16.44 -25.76 10.37
CA ILE A 229 17.79 -25.53 9.83
C ILE A 229 18.71 -26.71 10.16
N SER A 230 19.88 -26.79 9.51
CA SER A 230 20.79 -27.96 9.58
C SER A 230 21.13 -28.45 11.00
N ASN A 231 21.10 -27.57 12.00
CA ASN A 231 21.41 -27.84 13.40
C ASN A 231 20.45 -27.11 14.37
N GLY A 232 19.24 -26.77 13.97
CA GLY A 232 18.41 -25.80 14.72
C GLY A 232 17.01 -25.61 14.18
N ALA A 233 16.33 -24.57 14.65
CA ALA A 233 15.06 -24.08 14.10
C ALA A 233 15.02 -22.54 14.07
N GLN A 234 14.16 -21.99 13.23
CA GLN A 234 13.88 -20.55 13.17
C GLN A 234 12.39 -20.26 13.43
N SER A 235 12.09 -19.07 13.93
CA SER A 235 10.73 -18.54 14.02
C SER A 235 10.21 -18.10 12.65
N GLU A 236 8.95 -17.65 12.60
CA GLU A 236 8.49 -16.80 11.50
C GLU A 236 9.28 -15.49 11.39
N ALA A 237 9.14 -14.84 10.23
CA ALA A 237 9.65 -13.51 9.99
C ALA A 237 8.77 -12.46 10.69
N PHE A 238 9.42 -11.53 11.38
CA PHE A 238 8.80 -10.39 12.06
C PHE A 238 9.36 -9.08 11.52
N SER A 239 8.58 -8.00 11.60
CA SER A 239 8.98 -6.67 11.10
C SER A 239 10.02 -5.96 11.99
N SER A 240 10.21 -6.41 13.23
CA SER A 240 11.19 -5.82 14.16
C SER A 240 11.81 -6.87 15.08
N ALA A 241 13.08 -6.66 15.45
CA ALA A 241 13.79 -7.44 16.46
C ALA A 241 13.54 -6.95 17.90
N THR A 242 13.08 -5.71 18.07
CA THR A 242 13.06 -4.98 19.35
C THR A 242 11.66 -4.60 19.81
N GLN A 243 10.65 -4.68 18.93
CA GLN A 243 9.26 -4.58 19.35
C GLN A 243 8.76 -5.88 19.97
N ALA A 244 7.83 -5.78 20.91
CA ALA A 244 7.18 -6.92 21.53
C ALA A 244 6.48 -7.79 20.48
N VAL A 245 6.69 -9.10 20.54
CA VAL A 245 6.09 -10.05 19.58
C VAL A 245 4.56 -9.96 19.58
N SER A 246 3.95 -9.78 20.74
CA SER A 246 2.50 -9.62 20.89
C SER A 246 1.96 -8.40 20.17
N SER A 247 2.71 -7.30 20.17
CA SER A 247 2.32 -6.08 19.45
C SER A 247 2.42 -6.29 17.94
N MET A 248 3.50 -6.90 17.47
CA MET A 248 3.68 -7.18 16.04
C MET A 248 2.61 -8.13 15.49
N LEU A 249 2.16 -9.10 16.30
CA LEU A 249 1.12 -10.05 15.95
C LEU A 249 -0.31 -9.53 16.17
N GLY A 250 -0.47 -8.39 16.87
CA GLY A 250 -1.77 -7.85 17.25
C GLY A 250 -2.52 -8.70 18.29
N LEU A 251 -1.81 -9.40 19.17
CA LEU A 251 -2.41 -10.23 20.23
C LEU A 251 -3.03 -9.35 21.33
N ASN A 252 -4.28 -9.64 21.67
CA ASN A 252 -5.03 -8.97 22.74
C ASN A 252 -4.72 -9.59 24.12
N THR A 253 -4.29 -10.85 24.16
CA THR A 253 -3.90 -11.55 25.38
C THR A 253 -2.39 -11.73 25.44
N ALA A 254 -1.76 -11.26 26.52
CA ALA A 254 -0.35 -11.53 26.77
C ALA A 254 -0.13 -13.05 26.93
N GLN A 255 0.58 -13.66 25.99
CA GLN A 255 0.91 -15.08 26.02
C GLN A 255 2.26 -15.30 26.70
N SER A 256 2.27 -16.14 27.71
CA SER A 256 3.50 -16.62 28.32
C SER A 256 3.37 -18.10 28.67
N GLY A 257 4.46 -18.84 28.51
CA GLY A 257 4.48 -20.28 28.78
C GLY A 257 5.86 -20.84 28.99
N THR A 258 5.94 -21.93 29.75
CA THR A 258 7.18 -22.67 29.94
C THR A 258 7.35 -23.67 28.79
N VAL A 259 8.43 -23.51 28.04
CA VAL A 259 8.80 -24.39 26.93
C VAL A 259 9.99 -25.25 27.33
N THR A 260 10.07 -26.45 26.78
CA THR A 260 11.23 -27.33 26.92
C THR A 260 12.00 -27.35 25.61
N ILE A 261 13.26 -26.99 25.67
CA ILE A 261 14.19 -27.00 24.54
C ILE A 261 15.12 -28.20 24.73
N GLY A 262 15.13 -29.12 23.76
CA GLY A 262 15.85 -30.40 23.84
C GLY A 262 14.99 -31.58 24.33
N SER A 263 15.34 -32.80 23.92
CA SER A 263 14.64 -34.02 24.32
C SER A 263 15.10 -34.54 25.69
N ALA A 264 14.31 -35.40 26.36
CA ALA A 264 14.71 -35.97 27.67
C ALA A 264 16.01 -36.81 27.62
N SER A 265 16.45 -37.20 26.43
CA SER A 265 17.73 -37.90 26.18
C SER A 265 18.86 -36.96 25.76
N ASP A 266 18.58 -35.67 25.56
CA ASP A 266 19.53 -34.67 25.09
C ASP A 266 20.32 -34.07 26.26
N PRO A 267 21.67 -34.10 26.26
CA PRO A 267 22.47 -33.42 27.27
C PRO A 267 22.25 -31.90 27.28
N ASN A 268 21.67 -31.33 26.22
CA ASN A 268 21.36 -29.92 26.07
C ASN A 268 19.94 -29.54 26.49
N GLN A 269 19.18 -30.44 27.14
CA GLN A 269 17.80 -30.13 27.56
C GLN A 269 17.74 -29.08 28.68
N PHE A 270 16.87 -28.09 28.53
CA PHE A 270 16.48 -27.15 29.57
C PHE A 270 15.06 -26.63 29.38
N THR A 271 14.53 -25.95 30.39
CA THR A 271 13.24 -25.27 30.34
C THR A 271 13.46 -23.77 30.42
N VAL A 272 12.67 -23.01 29.66
CA VAL A 272 12.68 -21.55 29.68
C VAL A 272 11.23 -21.06 29.62
N THR A 273 10.94 -19.97 30.31
CA THR A 273 9.65 -19.29 30.17
C THR A 273 9.80 -18.26 29.06
N ILE A 274 8.96 -18.34 28.04
CA ILE A 274 8.89 -17.36 26.96
C ILE A 274 7.65 -16.51 27.19
N ASN A 275 7.78 -15.20 27.06
CA ASN A 275 6.68 -14.25 27.12
C ASN A 275 6.65 -13.43 25.83
N LEU A 276 5.52 -13.44 25.13
CA LEU A 276 5.40 -12.73 23.86
C LEU A 276 5.22 -11.22 24.03
N SER A 277 5.05 -10.73 25.26
CA SER A 277 5.20 -9.29 25.53
C SER A 277 6.66 -8.81 25.41
N ASP A 278 7.61 -9.74 25.30
CA ASP A 278 9.03 -9.42 25.09
C ASP A 278 9.36 -9.36 23.60
N SER A 279 10.47 -8.71 23.24
CA SER A 279 10.95 -8.67 21.86
C SER A 279 11.66 -9.96 21.44
N LEU A 280 11.92 -10.15 20.14
CA LEU A 280 12.73 -11.30 19.69
C LEU A 280 14.13 -11.30 20.32
N THR A 281 14.69 -10.11 20.54
CA THR A 281 16.01 -9.94 21.16
C THR A 281 15.98 -10.39 22.62
N ASP A 282 14.95 -10.00 23.36
CA ASP A 282 14.76 -10.39 24.75
C ASP A 282 14.53 -11.89 24.88
N ILE A 283 13.66 -12.46 24.03
CA ILE A 283 13.39 -13.91 23.99
C ILE A 283 14.69 -14.69 23.69
N ALA A 284 15.53 -14.21 22.77
CA ALA A 284 16.84 -14.81 22.51
C ALA A 284 17.75 -14.73 23.76
N GLY A 285 17.73 -13.60 24.48
CA GLY A 285 18.43 -13.40 25.74
C GLY A 285 17.99 -14.38 26.83
N ASP A 286 16.69 -14.57 26.99
CA ASP A 286 16.10 -15.49 27.97
C ASP A 286 16.48 -16.95 27.68
N ILE A 287 16.41 -17.36 26.41
CA ILE A 287 16.82 -18.71 25.99
C ILE A 287 18.31 -18.93 26.28
N ASN A 288 19.17 -17.96 25.95
CA ASN A 288 20.61 -18.05 26.21
C ASN A 288 20.94 -18.10 27.71
N THR A 289 20.24 -17.31 28.51
CA THR A 289 20.41 -17.29 29.97
C THR A 289 20.03 -18.64 30.58
N ALA A 290 18.86 -19.17 30.20
CA ALA A 290 18.40 -20.48 30.66
C ALA A 290 19.30 -21.64 30.19
N ALA A 291 19.83 -21.56 28.96
CA ALA A 291 20.78 -22.53 28.44
C ALA A 291 22.10 -22.50 29.24
N SER A 292 22.63 -21.31 29.54
CA SER A 292 23.84 -21.14 30.35
C SER A 292 23.67 -21.69 31.76
N ASP A 293 22.54 -21.40 32.42
CA ASP A 293 22.25 -21.88 33.77
C ASP A 293 22.12 -23.41 33.84
N ALA A 294 21.61 -24.03 32.77
CA ALA A 294 21.52 -25.48 32.62
C ALA A 294 22.83 -26.15 32.16
N GLY A 295 23.84 -25.37 31.75
CA GLY A 295 25.07 -25.89 31.14
C GLY A 295 24.87 -26.50 29.74
N SER A 296 23.81 -26.09 29.04
CA SER A 296 23.49 -26.50 27.67
C SER A 296 24.36 -25.78 26.65
N SER A 297 24.62 -26.42 25.50
CA SER A 297 25.31 -25.78 24.36
C SER A 297 24.35 -25.11 23.36
N VAL A 298 23.06 -25.01 23.67
CA VAL A 298 22.08 -24.32 22.82
C VAL A 298 22.35 -22.82 22.83
N THR A 299 22.19 -22.20 21.66
CA THR A 299 22.34 -20.75 21.49
C THR A 299 21.15 -20.20 20.72
N ALA A 300 20.65 -19.05 21.11
CA ALA A 300 19.62 -18.29 20.42
C ALA A 300 20.16 -16.94 19.94
N SER A 301 19.72 -16.47 18.78
CA SER A 301 20.10 -15.18 18.21
C SER A 301 19.01 -14.65 17.29
N VAL A 302 18.90 -13.34 17.10
CA VAL A 302 18.05 -12.76 16.06
C VAL A 302 18.88 -12.61 14.79
N VAL A 303 18.34 -13.06 13.66
CA VAL A 303 18.93 -12.87 12.33
C VAL A 303 17.98 -12.03 11.48
N SER A 304 18.53 -11.13 10.66
CA SER A 304 17.75 -10.34 9.72
C SER A 304 17.99 -10.79 8.28
N THR A 305 16.97 -10.61 7.44
CA THR A 305 17.03 -10.76 6.00
C THR A 305 16.40 -9.53 5.37
N THR A 306 17.09 -8.91 4.42
CA THR A 306 16.54 -7.81 3.61
C THR A 306 16.30 -8.32 2.20
N GLU A 307 15.05 -8.28 1.76
CA GLU A 307 14.62 -8.68 0.42
C GLU A 307 13.68 -7.59 -0.10
N ASP A 308 13.90 -7.13 -1.34
CA ASP A 308 13.14 -6.04 -1.97
C ASP A 308 13.01 -4.75 -1.13
N GLY A 309 14.05 -4.44 -0.34
CA GLY A 309 14.07 -3.26 0.53
C GLY A 309 13.32 -3.43 1.85
N VAL A 310 12.68 -4.58 2.10
CA VAL A 310 12.00 -4.90 3.36
C VAL A 310 12.91 -5.77 4.22
N THR A 311 13.24 -5.29 5.42
CA THR A 311 14.01 -6.06 6.40
C THR A 311 13.09 -6.80 7.36
N THR A 312 13.26 -8.12 7.46
CA THR A 312 12.56 -8.97 8.42
C THR A 312 13.53 -9.64 9.38
N TYR A 313 13.03 -10.05 10.54
CA TYR A 313 13.81 -10.60 11.64
C TYR A 313 13.26 -11.97 12.07
N ARG A 314 14.15 -12.93 12.32
CA ARG A 314 13.81 -14.28 12.82
C ARG A 314 14.61 -14.62 14.06
N LEU A 315 13.97 -15.20 15.06
CA LEU A 315 14.65 -15.87 16.18
C LEU A 315 15.21 -17.20 15.67
N LYS A 316 16.52 -17.38 15.78
CA LYS A 316 17.26 -18.59 15.39
C LYS A 316 17.74 -19.31 16.64
N ILE A 317 17.37 -20.58 16.81
CA ILE A 317 17.82 -21.45 17.90
C ILE A 317 18.68 -22.57 17.31
N GLU A 318 19.90 -22.74 17.82
CA GLU A 318 20.87 -23.72 17.32
C GLU A 318 21.22 -24.79 18.36
N ASN A 319 21.78 -25.90 17.87
CA ASN A 319 22.24 -27.08 18.61
C ASN A 319 21.12 -27.95 19.21
N THR A 320 19.89 -27.82 18.71
CA THR A 320 18.74 -28.67 19.04
C THR A 320 17.68 -28.59 17.95
N THR A 321 16.95 -29.69 17.71
CA THR A 321 15.79 -29.75 16.81
C THR A 321 14.55 -30.31 17.50
N ASN A 322 14.59 -30.41 18.84
CA ASN A 322 13.50 -30.98 19.63
C ASN A 322 12.94 -29.91 20.55
N PHE A 323 11.63 -29.67 20.45
CA PHE A 323 10.94 -28.66 21.21
C PHE A 323 9.66 -29.26 21.79
N THR A 324 9.29 -28.83 22.98
CA THR A 324 7.99 -29.16 23.57
C THR A 324 7.39 -27.89 24.12
N ASP A 325 6.16 -27.63 23.71
CA ASP A 325 5.44 -26.41 23.99
C ASP A 325 4.09 -26.76 24.61
N ALA A 326 3.90 -26.39 25.87
CA ALA A 326 2.68 -26.69 26.61
C ALA A 326 1.63 -25.56 26.50
N ASN A 327 2.03 -24.39 26.02
CA ASN A 327 1.23 -23.16 26.04
C ASN A 327 1.19 -22.47 24.66
N ASN A 328 1.52 -23.21 23.60
CA ASN A 328 1.52 -22.77 22.20
C ASN A 328 2.44 -21.56 21.90
N VAL A 329 3.34 -21.17 22.80
CA VAL A 329 4.23 -20.00 22.63
C VAL A 329 5.24 -20.18 21.48
N LEU A 330 5.78 -21.39 21.31
CA LEU A 330 6.65 -21.72 20.17
C LEU A 330 5.85 -21.89 18.88
N GLN A 331 4.58 -22.27 18.99
CA GLN A 331 3.68 -22.32 17.85
C GLN A 331 3.33 -20.90 17.38
N THR A 332 2.99 -19.98 18.29
CA THR A 332 2.75 -18.56 17.98
C THR A 332 3.99 -17.88 17.38
N LEU A 333 5.20 -18.25 17.83
CA LEU A 333 6.45 -17.78 17.23
C LEU A 333 6.73 -18.41 15.84
N GLY A 334 6.01 -19.44 15.44
CA GLY A 334 6.26 -20.17 14.18
C GLY A 334 7.50 -21.06 14.19
N ILE A 335 8.02 -21.40 15.37
CA ILE A 335 9.05 -22.44 15.49
C ILE A 335 8.40 -23.82 15.30
N LEU A 336 7.19 -23.98 15.82
CA LEU A 336 6.35 -25.17 15.64
C LEU A 336 5.14 -24.84 14.77
N GLU A 337 4.71 -25.77 13.93
CA GLU A 337 3.42 -25.71 13.22
C GLU A 337 2.54 -26.88 13.70
N GLY A 338 1.22 -26.67 13.71
CA GLY A 338 0.27 -27.73 14.03
C GLY A 338 0.05 -28.63 12.82
N ASP A 339 0.18 -29.93 13.00
CA ASP A 339 0.04 -30.88 11.90
C ASP A 339 -1.42 -30.97 11.43
N GLN A 340 -1.59 -31.27 10.15
CA GLN A 340 -2.89 -31.35 9.48
C GLN A 340 -3.18 -32.79 9.07
N GLY A 341 -3.88 -33.53 9.94
CA GLY A 341 -4.28 -34.92 9.73
C GLY A 341 -5.77 -35.05 9.37
N SER A 342 -6.10 -35.76 8.29
CA SER A 342 -7.50 -36.05 7.98
C SER A 342 -8.15 -36.89 9.10
N VAL A 343 -9.43 -36.64 9.41
CA VAL A 343 -10.17 -37.34 10.46
C VAL A 343 -11.10 -38.38 9.87
N ALA A 344 -11.14 -39.56 10.47
CA ALA A 344 -12.03 -40.65 10.09
C ALA A 344 -13.46 -40.48 10.63
N GLU A 345 -14.45 -40.90 9.85
CA GLU A 345 -15.85 -40.84 10.25
C GLU A 345 -16.20 -41.94 11.26
N VAL A 346 -16.94 -41.58 12.31
CA VAL A 346 -17.38 -42.48 13.38
C VAL A 346 -18.88 -42.33 13.61
N HIS A 347 -19.61 -43.44 13.54
CA HIS A 347 -21.02 -43.53 13.87
C HIS A 347 -21.22 -44.28 15.18
N LEU A 348 -22.16 -43.82 15.99
CA LEU A 348 -22.55 -44.45 17.25
C LEU A 348 -24.07 -44.62 17.31
N SER A 349 -24.51 -45.73 17.90
CA SER A 349 -25.93 -45.87 18.24
C SER A 349 -26.36 -44.94 19.38
N ASP A 350 -27.58 -44.42 19.31
CA ASP A 350 -28.18 -43.64 20.40
C ASP A 350 -28.48 -44.50 21.65
N THR A 351 -28.72 -45.80 21.45
CA THR A 351 -29.13 -46.74 22.48
C THR A 351 -27.93 -47.52 23.03
N ALA A 352 -27.69 -47.40 24.34
CA ALA A 352 -26.70 -48.18 25.08
C ALA A 352 -27.33 -49.43 25.71
N ASN A 353 -26.99 -50.60 25.18
CA ASN A 353 -27.51 -51.87 25.64
C ASN A 353 -26.72 -52.40 26.86
N THR A 354 -27.43 -52.99 27.83
CA THR A 354 -26.88 -53.50 29.10
C THR A 354 -27.17 -54.99 29.31
N LYS A 355 -26.54 -55.63 30.29
CA LYS A 355 -26.73 -57.07 30.59
C LYS A 355 -27.87 -57.37 31.60
N THR A 356 -28.46 -58.57 31.54
CA THR A 356 -29.75 -59.00 32.17
C THR A 356 -29.77 -59.29 33.68
N THR A 357 -28.72 -58.99 34.45
CA THR A 357 -28.78 -59.21 35.91
C THR A 357 -29.16 -57.91 36.61
N ALA A 358 -30.47 -57.73 36.85
CA ALA A 358 -31.11 -56.71 37.69
C ALA A 358 -30.25 -55.47 38.02
N ALA A 359 -30.45 -54.36 37.28
CA ALA A 359 -29.83 -53.05 37.53
C ALA A 359 -28.36 -53.12 38.03
N GLY A 360 -27.43 -53.56 37.17
CA GLY A 360 -26.01 -53.59 37.51
C GLY A 360 -25.10 -54.53 36.69
N GLY A 361 -25.60 -55.23 35.67
CA GLY A 361 -24.83 -56.21 34.89
C GLY A 361 -23.71 -55.67 33.98
N GLY A 362 -23.55 -54.34 33.90
CA GLY A 362 -22.60 -53.67 33.01
C GLY A 362 -23.05 -53.58 31.55
N ASP A 363 -22.25 -52.88 30.75
CA ASP A 363 -22.53 -52.61 29.34
C ASP A 363 -22.36 -53.87 28.47
N VAL A 364 -23.12 -53.94 27.39
CA VAL A 364 -22.86 -54.89 26.32
C VAL A 364 -21.48 -54.60 25.72
N VAL A 365 -20.73 -55.68 25.50
CA VAL A 365 -19.45 -55.69 24.76
C VAL A 365 -19.51 -56.75 23.67
N ALA A 366 -18.60 -56.73 22.70
CA ALA A 366 -18.62 -57.63 21.54
C ALA A 366 -18.76 -59.12 21.91
N THR A 367 -18.14 -59.58 23.00
CA THR A 367 -18.21 -60.98 23.46
C THR A 367 -19.46 -61.34 24.27
N THR A 368 -20.40 -60.41 24.46
CA THR A 368 -21.65 -60.66 25.18
C THR A 368 -22.54 -61.57 24.35
N VAL A 369 -23.09 -62.62 24.96
CA VAL A 369 -24.07 -63.49 24.30
C VAL A 369 -25.45 -62.84 24.28
N TRP A 370 -26.24 -63.07 23.24
CA TRP A 370 -27.58 -62.46 23.10
C TRP A 370 -28.52 -62.79 24.27
N GLY A 371 -28.36 -63.96 24.89
CA GLY A 371 -29.08 -64.42 26.07
C GLY A 371 -28.81 -63.59 27.35
N ASP A 372 -27.77 -62.76 27.34
CA ASP A 372 -27.40 -61.92 28.47
C ASP A 372 -27.81 -60.45 28.26
N ILE A 373 -28.44 -60.07 27.14
CA ILE A 373 -28.80 -58.66 26.83
C ILE A 373 -30.17 -58.30 27.41
N ASN A 374 -30.23 -57.17 28.11
CA ASN A 374 -31.45 -56.65 28.74
C ASN A 374 -32.26 -55.86 27.72
N THR A 375 -33.46 -56.35 27.40
CA THR A 375 -34.36 -55.71 26.43
C THR A 375 -35.44 -54.82 27.07
N GLY A 376 -35.34 -54.46 28.37
CA GLY A 376 -36.24 -53.47 28.99
C GLY A 376 -37.50 -54.02 29.66
N GLY A 377 -37.44 -55.22 30.26
CA GLY A 377 -38.50 -55.79 31.10
C GLY A 377 -37.96 -56.87 32.06
N ASP A 378 -38.78 -57.39 32.98
CA ASP A 378 -38.36 -58.36 34.03
C ASP A 378 -37.84 -59.72 33.49
N ALA A 379 -37.84 -59.95 32.16
CA ALA A 379 -37.32 -61.16 31.53
C ALA A 379 -36.68 -60.86 30.16
N ASN A 380 -35.53 -61.47 29.86
CA ASN A 380 -34.92 -61.45 28.52
C ASN A 380 -35.87 -62.12 27.51
N ASN A 381 -36.37 -61.32 26.56
CA ASN A 381 -37.34 -61.77 25.57
C ASN A 381 -36.72 -62.04 24.18
N ILE A 382 -35.40 -62.02 24.02
CA ILE A 382 -34.73 -62.45 22.78
C ILE A 382 -34.94 -63.96 22.61
N THR A 383 -35.28 -64.39 21.39
CA THR A 383 -35.51 -65.80 21.04
C THR A 383 -34.56 -66.29 19.94
N ASN A 384 -34.33 -67.60 19.90
CA ASN A 384 -33.60 -68.20 18.78
C ASN A 384 -34.44 -68.09 17.51
N GLY A 385 -33.87 -67.54 16.45
CA GLY A 385 -34.53 -67.25 15.19
C GLY A 385 -34.82 -65.76 14.95
N ASP A 386 -34.65 -64.89 15.95
CA ASP A 386 -34.77 -63.45 15.76
C ASP A 386 -33.70 -62.95 14.77
N THR A 387 -34.09 -62.03 13.88
CA THR A 387 -33.20 -61.46 12.86
C THR A 387 -32.95 -59.97 13.05
N ILE A 388 -31.76 -59.55 12.64
CA ILE A 388 -31.32 -58.16 12.59
C ILE A 388 -30.95 -57.88 11.14
N THR A 389 -31.65 -56.95 10.52
CA THR A 389 -31.38 -56.51 9.15
C THR A 389 -30.72 -55.15 9.16
N PHE A 390 -29.83 -54.88 8.22
CA PHE A 390 -29.17 -53.59 8.11
C PHE A 390 -28.95 -53.17 6.65
N THR A 391 -28.97 -51.87 6.42
CA THR A 391 -28.78 -51.23 5.11
C THR A 391 -28.04 -49.91 5.29
N GLY A 392 -27.33 -49.44 4.27
CA GLY A 392 -26.62 -48.17 4.35
C GLY A 392 -25.80 -47.89 3.11
N PHE A 393 -24.81 -47.03 3.26
CA PHE A 393 -23.83 -46.66 2.23
C PHE A 393 -22.42 -46.72 2.81
N ASN A 394 -21.43 -47.07 2.00
CA ASN A 394 -20.01 -46.98 2.36
C ASN A 394 -19.44 -45.58 2.12
N HIS A 395 -18.13 -45.41 2.35
CA HIS A 395 -17.40 -44.13 2.23
C HIS A 395 -17.68 -43.37 0.93
N ILE A 396 -17.76 -44.07 -0.20
CA ILE A 396 -17.96 -43.47 -1.54
C ILE A 396 -19.43 -43.45 -1.99
N GLY A 397 -20.38 -43.84 -1.12
CA GLY A 397 -21.82 -43.82 -1.42
C GLY A 397 -22.37 -45.08 -2.11
N THR A 398 -21.64 -46.19 -2.09
CA THR A 398 -22.13 -47.49 -2.61
C THR A 398 -23.01 -48.17 -1.56
N SER A 399 -24.18 -48.66 -1.97
CA SER A 399 -25.17 -49.23 -1.04
C SER A 399 -24.76 -50.60 -0.50
N ILE A 400 -24.98 -50.80 0.80
CA ILE A 400 -24.82 -52.07 1.49
C ILE A 400 -26.16 -52.58 2.02
N SER A 401 -26.28 -53.90 2.11
CA SER A 401 -27.37 -54.54 2.83
C SER A 401 -26.91 -55.88 3.38
N GLY A 402 -27.46 -56.28 4.53
CA GLY A 402 -27.16 -57.56 5.14
C GLY A 402 -28.14 -57.93 6.23
N SER A 403 -27.99 -59.16 6.73
CA SER A 403 -28.75 -59.65 7.87
C SER A 403 -27.92 -60.56 8.75
N TYR A 404 -28.30 -60.62 10.02
CA TYR A 404 -27.75 -61.50 11.03
C TYR A 404 -28.89 -62.21 11.76
N THR A 405 -28.78 -63.52 11.95
CA THR A 405 -29.80 -64.33 12.65
C THR A 405 -29.19 -64.89 13.94
N ILE A 406 -29.88 -64.67 15.06
CA ILE A 406 -29.52 -65.23 16.35
C ILE A 406 -29.97 -66.71 16.34
N THR A 407 -29.03 -67.62 16.09
CA THR A 407 -29.33 -69.06 15.94
C THR A 407 -29.43 -69.74 17.31
N ASP A 408 -28.52 -69.41 18.21
CA ASP A 408 -28.56 -69.84 19.61
C ASP A 408 -28.15 -68.68 20.53
N LYS A 409 -29.14 -68.07 21.19
CA LYS A 409 -28.91 -66.91 22.07
C LYS A 409 -27.96 -67.19 23.22
N THR A 410 -27.77 -68.45 23.62
CA THR A 410 -26.89 -68.80 24.74
C THR A 410 -25.41 -68.86 24.37
N THR A 411 -25.09 -68.93 23.07
CA THR A 411 -23.72 -69.05 22.56
C THR A 411 -23.35 -67.98 21.54
N ASP A 412 -24.31 -67.51 20.75
CA ASP A 412 -24.08 -66.48 19.76
C ASP A 412 -23.79 -65.15 20.47
N GLN A 413 -22.72 -64.48 20.02
CA GLN A 413 -22.25 -63.22 20.58
C GLN A 413 -22.59 -62.04 19.67
N VAL A 414 -22.63 -60.83 20.24
CA VAL A 414 -22.78 -59.57 19.48
C VAL A 414 -21.70 -59.42 18.41
N GLN A 415 -20.50 -59.95 18.63
CA GLN A 415 -19.42 -60.03 17.65
C GLN A 415 -19.87 -60.64 16.31
N GLY A 416 -20.85 -61.56 16.33
CA GLY A 416 -21.41 -62.13 15.11
C GLY A 416 -22.09 -61.08 14.23
N LEU A 417 -22.87 -60.18 14.82
CA LEU A 417 -23.49 -59.06 14.11
C LEU A 417 -22.44 -58.07 13.61
N LEU A 418 -21.47 -57.69 14.46
CA LEU A 418 -20.40 -56.78 14.08
C LEU A 418 -19.63 -57.32 12.86
N THR A 419 -19.27 -58.59 12.90
CA THR A 419 -18.58 -59.26 11.78
C THR A 419 -19.46 -59.29 10.53
N ALA A 420 -20.77 -59.51 10.66
CA ALA A 420 -21.70 -59.47 9.53
C ALA A 420 -21.78 -58.08 8.89
N ILE A 421 -21.77 -57.01 9.71
CA ILE A 421 -21.73 -55.63 9.24
C ILE A 421 -20.42 -55.35 8.49
N GLN A 422 -19.26 -55.66 9.08
CA GLN A 422 -17.95 -55.46 8.43
C GLN A 422 -17.84 -56.23 7.10
N ASN A 423 -18.34 -57.47 7.05
CA ASN A 423 -18.31 -58.27 5.83
C ASN A 423 -19.20 -57.67 4.73
N ALA A 424 -20.32 -57.03 5.08
CA ALA A 424 -21.20 -56.40 4.10
C ALA A 424 -20.53 -55.17 3.44
N PHE A 425 -19.78 -54.39 4.22
CA PHE A 425 -18.94 -53.31 3.69
C PHE A 425 -17.79 -53.85 2.83
N ALA A 426 -17.02 -54.81 3.34
CA ALA A 426 -15.90 -55.40 2.59
C ALA A 426 -16.33 -56.04 1.25
N ALA A 427 -17.57 -56.55 1.15
CA ALA A 427 -18.09 -57.18 -0.06
C ALA A 427 -18.35 -56.20 -1.22
N VAL A 428 -18.66 -54.92 -0.93
CA VAL A 428 -18.90 -53.91 -1.96
C VAL A 428 -17.63 -53.17 -2.38
N ASP A 429 -16.57 -53.23 -1.55
CA ASP A 429 -15.35 -52.44 -1.71
C ASP A 429 -14.13 -53.21 -2.26
N GLY A 430 -14.33 -54.45 -2.72
CA GLY A 430 -13.21 -55.30 -3.17
C GLY A 430 -12.14 -55.54 -2.09
N GLY A 431 -12.45 -55.24 -0.83
CA GLY A 431 -11.56 -55.27 0.32
C GLY A 431 -10.61 -54.06 0.47
N ALA A 432 -10.71 -53.01 -0.36
CA ALA A 432 -9.81 -51.86 -0.32
C ALA A 432 -10.13 -50.87 0.82
N TYR A 433 -11.42 -50.62 1.05
CA TYR A 433 -11.91 -49.80 2.15
C TYR A 433 -12.51 -50.73 3.20
N THR A 434 -12.11 -50.56 4.46
CA THR A 434 -12.68 -51.33 5.57
C THR A 434 -13.41 -50.41 6.52
N VAL A 435 -14.53 -50.92 7.00
CA VAL A 435 -15.30 -50.32 8.09
C VAL A 435 -15.12 -51.22 9.30
N THR A 436 -14.69 -50.66 10.42
CA THR A 436 -14.57 -51.37 11.69
C THR A 436 -15.87 -51.26 12.47
N ALA A 437 -16.46 -52.39 12.86
CA ALA A 437 -17.65 -52.45 13.70
C ALA A 437 -17.29 -52.98 15.09
N SER A 438 -17.59 -52.22 16.13
CA SER A 438 -17.26 -52.51 17.52
C SER A 438 -18.41 -52.16 18.48
N VAL A 439 -18.20 -52.36 19.78
CA VAL A 439 -19.10 -51.89 20.83
C VAL A 439 -18.35 -50.95 21.76
N GLU A 440 -18.90 -49.76 21.99
CA GLU A 440 -18.36 -48.75 22.90
C GLU A 440 -19.45 -48.36 23.90
N ASN A 441 -19.21 -48.60 25.20
CA ASN A 441 -20.16 -48.29 26.29
C ASN A 441 -21.60 -48.79 26.02
N GLY A 442 -21.72 -50.03 25.52
CA GLY A 442 -23.01 -50.66 25.20
C GLY A 442 -23.64 -50.22 23.87
N LYS A 443 -23.01 -49.31 23.12
CA LYS A 443 -23.48 -48.80 21.83
C LYS A 443 -22.75 -49.48 20.67
N ILE A 444 -23.44 -49.67 19.54
CA ILE A 444 -22.78 -50.11 18.30
C ILE A 444 -21.98 -48.92 17.76
N LYS A 445 -20.68 -49.13 17.55
CA LYS A 445 -19.76 -48.15 16.99
C LYS A 445 -19.27 -48.64 15.64
N ILE A 446 -19.37 -47.79 14.63
CA ILE A 446 -18.89 -48.06 13.28
C ILE A 446 -17.88 -46.97 12.94
N THR A 447 -16.68 -47.34 12.52
CA THR A 447 -15.61 -46.41 12.14
C THR A 447 -15.22 -46.69 10.70
N ASP A 448 -15.17 -45.65 9.89
CA ASP A 448 -14.51 -45.68 8.59
C ASP A 448 -13.00 -45.77 8.82
N ASP A 449 -12.32 -46.80 8.28
CA ASP A 449 -10.87 -46.89 8.46
C ASP A 449 -10.12 -45.94 7.48
N THR A 450 -10.85 -45.25 6.58
CA THR A 450 -10.32 -44.20 5.71
C THR A 450 -10.63 -42.83 6.29
N THR A 451 -9.60 -42.02 6.51
CA THR A 451 -9.73 -40.63 6.95
C THR A 451 -10.19 -39.73 5.81
N GLY A 452 -10.93 -38.65 6.11
CA GLY A 452 -11.46 -37.72 5.13
C GLY A 452 -12.98 -37.74 5.04
N ASP A 453 -13.54 -36.99 4.08
CA ASP A 453 -14.99 -36.94 3.86
C ASP A 453 -15.58 -38.31 3.52
N SER A 454 -16.62 -38.72 4.24
CA SER A 454 -17.26 -40.02 4.05
C SER A 454 -18.77 -39.89 3.83
N GLN A 455 -19.33 -40.80 3.04
CA GLN A 455 -20.78 -41.00 2.88
C GLN A 455 -21.28 -42.20 3.70
N LEU A 456 -20.50 -42.63 4.69
CA LEU A 456 -20.82 -43.78 5.52
C LEU A 456 -22.18 -43.60 6.21
N THR A 457 -23.06 -44.57 6.05
CA THR A 457 -24.31 -44.64 6.81
C THR A 457 -24.62 -46.09 7.15
N LEU A 458 -25.26 -46.31 8.29
CA LEU A 458 -25.78 -47.62 8.67
C LEU A 458 -27.12 -47.46 9.37
N SER A 459 -28.14 -48.15 8.89
CA SER A 459 -29.40 -48.32 9.60
C SER A 459 -29.56 -49.79 9.97
N VAL A 460 -29.92 -50.05 11.23
CA VAL A 460 -30.12 -51.38 11.78
C VAL A 460 -31.56 -51.51 12.24
N THR A 461 -32.19 -52.65 11.97
CA THR A 461 -33.56 -52.96 12.38
C THR A 461 -33.61 -54.33 13.03
N CYS A 462 -34.10 -54.37 14.28
CA CYS A 462 -34.32 -55.62 15.02
C CYS A 462 -35.77 -56.10 14.80
N ASN A 463 -35.93 -57.26 14.15
CA ASN A 463 -37.25 -57.73 13.70
C ASN A 463 -38.05 -58.48 14.79
N ASN A 464 -37.40 -58.91 15.89
CA ASN A 464 -38.02 -59.46 17.11
C ASN A 464 -39.09 -60.55 16.84
N GLU A 465 -38.85 -61.46 15.91
CA GLU A 465 -39.83 -62.42 15.37
C GLU A 465 -40.44 -63.38 16.42
N GLY A 466 -39.72 -63.69 17.50
CA GLY A 466 -40.25 -64.47 18.62
C GLY A 466 -41.03 -63.69 19.66
N GLY A 467 -41.22 -62.38 19.46
CA GLY A 467 -41.76 -61.43 20.44
C GLY A 467 -40.66 -60.89 21.35
N GLY A 468 -40.58 -59.58 21.55
CA GLY A 468 -39.44 -58.92 22.19
C GLY A 468 -39.48 -57.41 22.05
N THR A 469 -38.48 -56.74 22.63
CA THR A 469 -38.27 -55.28 22.57
C THR A 469 -36.80 -54.94 22.39
N LEU A 470 -36.01 -55.84 21.78
CA LEU A 470 -34.60 -55.54 21.48
C LEU A 470 -34.55 -54.35 20.52
N ASP A 471 -33.80 -53.35 20.92
CA ASP A 471 -33.53 -52.14 20.15
C ASP A 471 -32.04 -51.84 20.21
N LEU A 472 -31.43 -51.69 19.03
CA LEU A 472 -30.02 -51.30 18.90
C LEU A 472 -29.88 -49.80 18.65
N GLY A 473 -31.00 -49.08 18.58
CA GLY A 473 -31.03 -47.64 18.41
C GLY A 473 -30.84 -47.19 16.97
N THR A 474 -30.88 -45.87 16.78
CA THR A 474 -30.48 -45.23 15.53
C THR A 474 -28.98 -45.04 15.54
N ILE A 475 -28.31 -45.45 14.47
CA ILE A 475 -26.88 -45.21 14.26
C ILE A 475 -26.75 -43.92 13.46
N THR A 476 -26.06 -42.94 14.02
CA THR A 476 -25.81 -41.65 13.39
C THR A 476 -24.34 -41.28 13.52
N ALA A 477 -23.86 -40.39 12.66
CA ALA A 477 -22.54 -39.82 12.78
C ALA A 477 -22.38 -39.16 14.15
N SER A 478 -21.30 -39.53 14.83
CA SER A 478 -20.84 -38.98 16.11
C SER A 478 -19.56 -38.17 15.94
N THR A 479 -18.80 -38.46 14.88
CA THR A 479 -17.69 -37.67 14.38
C THR A 479 -17.77 -37.75 12.86
N GLU A 480 -17.99 -36.62 12.19
CA GLU A 480 -18.00 -36.54 10.73
C GLU A 480 -16.55 -36.66 10.23
N GLY A 481 -16.33 -37.45 9.17
CA GLY A 481 -15.02 -37.50 8.53
C GLY A 481 -14.75 -36.22 7.76
N TYR A 482 -13.51 -35.71 7.80
CA TYR A 482 -13.12 -34.54 7.01
C TYR A 482 -11.63 -34.49 6.72
N THR A 483 -11.30 -33.87 5.59
CA THR A 483 -9.92 -33.61 5.17
C THR A 483 -9.54 -32.19 5.59
N MET A 484 -8.51 -32.05 6.43
CA MET A 484 -8.03 -30.73 6.87
C MET A 484 -7.40 -29.96 5.71
N GLN A 485 -6.42 -30.56 5.02
CA GLN A 485 -5.75 -29.94 3.87
C GLN A 485 -6.45 -30.33 2.57
N VAL A 486 -7.33 -29.47 2.07
CA VAL A 486 -8.11 -29.69 0.84
C VAL A 486 -7.20 -29.55 -0.39
N GLN A 487 -6.30 -28.58 -0.36
CA GLN A 487 -5.30 -28.33 -1.40
C GLN A 487 -3.99 -27.90 -0.74
N ALA A 488 -2.89 -28.55 -1.12
CA ALA A 488 -1.56 -28.12 -0.71
C ALA A 488 -1.18 -26.84 -1.48
N GLY A 489 -0.55 -25.90 -0.77
CA GLY A 489 0.26 -24.88 -1.44
C GLY A 489 1.41 -25.55 -2.18
N GLN A 490 1.76 -25.04 -3.35
CA GLN A 490 2.87 -25.54 -4.14
C GLN A 490 3.51 -24.39 -4.91
N ASP A 491 4.83 -24.36 -4.99
CA ASP A 491 5.58 -23.45 -5.84
C ASP A 491 5.54 -23.88 -7.31
N ALA A 492 5.61 -22.89 -8.20
CA ALA A 492 5.95 -23.12 -9.59
C ALA A 492 7.40 -23.59 -9.68
N ASN A 493 7.65 -24.59 -10.53
CA ASN A 493 8.99 -25.10 -10.78
C ASN A 493 9.15 -25.38 -12.27
N ILE A 494 10.04 -24.67 -12.94
CA ILE A 494 10.32 -24.82 -14.36
C ILE A 494 11.82 -24.71 -14.63
N ILE A 495 12.25 -25.12 -15.83
CA ILE A 495 13.64 -24.97 -16.25
C ILE A 495 13.72 -23.91 -17.34
N ILE A 496 14.44 -22.81 -17.09
CA ILE A 496 14.70 -21.74 -18.06
C ILE A 496 16.18 -21.81 -18.46
N ASP A 497 16.44 -22.00 -19.76
CA ASP A 497 17.79 -22.13 -20.35
C ASP A 497 18.71 -23.13 -19.62
N GLY A 498 18.11 -24.22 -19.11
CA GLY A 498 18.80 -25.28 -18.38
C GLY A 498 18.98 -25.04 -16.88
N THR A 499 18.49 -23.91 -16.35
CA THR A 499 18.52 -23.57 -14.92
C THR A 499 17.14 -23.78 -14.31
N ALA A 500 17.08 -24.48 -13.17
CA ALA A 500 15.83 -24.64 -12.43
C ALA A 500 15.46 -23.31 -11.74
N VAL A 501 14.20 -22.90 -11.92
CA VAL A 501 13.61 -21.69 -11.36
C VAL A 501 12.41 -22.12 -10.54
N THR A 502 12.39 -21.71 -9.29
CA THR A 502 11.27 -21.90 -8.37
C THR A 502 10.67 -20.53 -8.04
N SER A 503 9.34 -20.44 -8.04
CA SER A 503 8.62 -19.22 -7.68
C SER A 503 7.35 -19.57 -6.91
N SER A 504 7.01 -18.77 -5.89
CA SER A 504 5.73 -18.88 -5.20
C SER A 504 4.55 -18.46 -6.10
N SER A 505 4.81 -17.71 -7.18
CA SER A 505 3.80 -17.25 -8.13
C SER A 505 3.87 -17.96 -9.47
N ASN A 506 2.74 -17.97 -10.18
CA ASN A 506 2.71 -18.33 -11.59
C ASN A 506 3.20 -17.20 -12.50
N ILE A 507 3.40 -15.99 -11.96
CA ILE A 507 3.99 -14.86 -12.66
C ILE A 507 5.48 -14.81 -12.30
N ILE A 508 6.34 -14.88 -13.33
CA ILE A 508 7.80 -14.85 -13.21
C ILE A 508 8.31 -13.71 -14.10
N ASP A 509 8.77 -12.62 -13.50
CA ASP A 509 9.18 -11.38 -14.19
C ASP A 509 10.62 -10.92 -13.91
N ASP A 510 11.33 -11.64 -13.04
CA ASP A 510 12.66 -11.31 -12.55
C ASP A 510 13.78 -12.17 -13.16
N VAL A 511 13.44 -13.31 -13.77
CA VAL A 511 14.44 -14.25 -14.32
C VAL A 511 15.02 -13.79 -15.65
N ILE A 512 14.18 -13.26 -16.54
CA ILE A 512 14.59 -12.78 -17.87
C ILE A 512 14.30 -11.28 -17.91
N ALA A 513 15.35 -10.46 -18.01
CA ALA A 513 15.23 -9.01 -18.00
C ALA A 513 14.19 -8.51 -19.03
N GLY A 514 13.17 -7.80 -18.53
CA GLY A 514 12.10 -7.21 -19.33
C GLY A 514 11.08 -8.21 -19.90
N VAL A 515 11.08 -9.45 -19.43
CA VAL A 515 10.13 -10.50 -19.86
C VAL A 515 9.37 -11.03 -18.66
N THR A 516 8.04 -11.00 -18.75
CA THR A 516 7.15 -11.61 -17.75
C THR A 516 6.54 -12.88 -18.34
N LEU A 517 6.77 -14.01 -17.67
CA LEU A 517 6.18 -15.30 -17.97
C LEU A 517 5.00 -15.53 -17.02
N ASN A 518 3.82 -15.80 -17.56
CA ASN A 518 2.67 -16.24 -16.77
C ASN A 518 2.40 -17.71 -17.09
N LEU A 519 2.65 -18.58 -16.12
CA LEU A 519 2.46 -20.02 -16.21
C LEU A 519 0.98 -20.37 -16.08
N LEU A 520 0.48 -21.18 -17.02
CA LEU A 520 -0.92 -21.55 -17.10
C LEU A 520 -1.12 -23.01 -16.70
N THR A 521 -0.39 -23.92 -17.37
CA THR A 521 -0.46 -25.36 -17.12
C THR A 521 0.88 -26.03 -17.40
N VAL A 522 1.07 -27.23 -16.85
CA VAL A 522 2.17 -28.13 -17.19
C VAL A 522 1.60 -29.42 -17.78
N GLU A 523 2.23 -29.95 -18.83
CA GLU A 523 1.87 -31.25 -19.38
C GLU A 523 2.14 -32.35 -18.34
N GLU A 524 1.20 -33.29 -18.17
CA GLU A 524 1.41 -34.44 -17.28
C GLU A 524 2.41 -35.40 -17.94
N LEU A 525 3.69 -35.27 -17.57
CA LEU A 525 4.79 -36.06 -18.13
C LEU A 525 5.09 -37.27 -17.25
N THR A 526 5.21 -38.46 -17.86
CA THR A 526 5.55 -39.70 -17.14
C THR A 526 7.00 -40.13 -17.41
N GLY A 527 7.79 -40.34 -16.35
CA GLY A 527 9.15 -40.87 -16.50
C GLY A 527 10.17 -39.82 -16.93
N THR A 528 10.86 -40.03 -18.06
CA THR A 528 11.95 -39.15 -18.54
C THR A 528 11.53 -38.23 -19.69
N ASP A 529 10.23 -38.13 -19.95
CA ASP A 529 9.71 -37.29 -21.02
C ASP A 529 9.88 -35.80 -20.66
N THR A 530 10.17 -34.98 -21.66
CA THR A 530 10.34 -33.53 -21.53
C THR A 530 9.68 -32.82 -22.69
N THR A 531 9.01 -31.71 -22.42
CA THR A 531 8.45 -30.81 -23.42
C THR A 531 9.20 -29.48 -23.34
N THR A 532 9.59 -28.92 -24.48
CA THR A 532 10.29 -27.63 -24.55
C THR A 532 9.41 -26.60 -25.25
N VAL A 533 9.20 -25.46 -24.59
CA VAL A 533 8.68 -24.24 -25.19
C VAL A 533 9.86 -23.34 -25.56
N THR A 534 9.96 -22.96 -26.83
CA THR A 534 10.92 -21.95 -27.29
C THR A 534 10.21 -20.61 -27.37
N LEU A 535 10.59 -19.70 -26.48
CA LEU A 535 10.24 -18.29 -26.52
C LEU A 535 11.24 -17.57 -27.42
N THR A 536 10.74 -16.79 -28.38
CA THR A 536 11.53 -15.86 -29.17
C THR A 536 11.01 -14.46 -28.95
N VAL A 537 11.85 -13.59 -28.40
CA VAL A 537 11.62 -12.15 -28.26
C VAL A 537 12.21 -11.47 -29.50
N SER A 538 11.42 -10.68 -30.19
CA SER A 538 11.82 -9.92 -31.38
C SER A 538 11.33 -8.49 -31.26
N ARG A 539 11.96 -7.57 -31.98
CA ARG A 539 11.44 -6.19 -32.06
C ARG A 539 10.13 -6.18 -32.84
N ASP A 540 9.17 -5.38 -32.39
CA ASP A 540 7.87 -5.28 -33.06
C ASP A 540 7.97 -4.35 -34.28
N TYR A 541 8.22 -4.94 -35.45
CA TYR A 541 8.30 -4.21 -36.72
C TYR A 541 7.00 -3.47 -37.03
N ASP A 542 5.84 -4.11 -36.80
CA ASP A 542 4.55 -3.58 -37.20
C ASP A 542 4.19 -2.36 -36.34
N THR A 543 4.42 -2.42 -35.02
CA THR A 543 4.23 -1.26 -34.14
C THR A 543 5.15 -0.10 -34.52
N ILE A 544 6.44 -0.36 -34.76
CA ILE A 544 7.40 0.69 -35.13
C ILE A 544 7.04 1.33 -36.47
N LYS A 545 6.70 0.52 -37.47
CA LYS A 545 6.25 1.01 -38.78
C LYS A 545 4.99 1.87 -38.63
N SER A 546 4.02 1.43 -37.83
CA SER A 546 2.80 2.21 -37.59
C SER A 546 3.09 3.55 -36.93
N SER A 547 4.00 3.61 -35.95
CA SER A 547 4.42 4.87 -35.32
C SER A 547 5.08 5.83 -36.32
N VAL A 548 5.96 5.31 -37.19
CA VAL A 548 6.57 6.09 -38.27
C VAL A 548 5.49 6.57 -39.26
N GLN A 549 4.57 5.69 -39.68
CA GLN A 549 3.50 6.03 -40.60
C GLN A 549 2.61 7.15 -40.05
N ASN A 550 2.23 7.09 -38.77
CA ASN A 550 1.41 8.13 -38.15
C ASN A 550 2.10 9.50 -38.18
N LEU A 551 3.42 9.54 -37.97
CA LEU A 551 4.21 10.78 -38.12
C LEU A 551 4.14 11.32 -39.56
N LEU A 552 4.29 10.44 -40.56
CA LEU A 552 4.22 10.82 -41.97
C LEU A 552 2.82 11.31 -42.36
N ASP A 553 1.77 10.69 -41.82
CA ASP A 553 0.38 11.07 -42.08
C ASP A 553 0.09 12.48 -41.54
N GLU A 554 0.47 12.80 -40.29
CA GLU A 554 0.31 14.16 -39.74
C GLU A 554 1.14 15.20 -40.51
N TYR A 555 2.36 14.86 -40.93
CA TYR A 555 3.16 15.71 -41.81
C TYR A 555 2.44 15.98 -43.14
N ASN A 556 1.89 14.94 -43.77
CA ASN A 556 1.18 15.04 -45.04
C ASN A 556 -0.12 15.85 -44.90
N ASP A 557 -0.82 15.72 -43.79
CA ASP A 557 -2.03 16.50 -43.50
C ASP A 557 -1.74 18.01 -43.35
N VAL A 558 -0.62 18.37 -42.70
CA VAL A 558 -0.14 19.76 -42.64
C VAL A 558 0.23 20.24 -44.05
N MET A 559 1.03 19.47 -44.77
CA MET A 559 1.52 19.87 -46.09
C MET A 559 0.40 19.96 -47.13
N SER A 560 -0.64 19.13 -47.03
CA SER A 560 -1.85 19.19 -47.85
C SER A 560 -2.56 20.53 -47.68
N ASP A 561 -2.84 20.95 -46.44
CA ASP A 561 -3.50 22.22 -46.16
C ASP A 561 -2.67 23.41 -46.65
N ILE A 562 -1.35 23.38 -46.43
CA ILE A 562 -0.44 24.41 -46.92
C ILE A 562 -0.47 24.46 -48.45
N ASN A 563 -0.39 23.31 -49.13
CA ASN A 563 -0.42 23.23 -50.59
C ASN A 563 -1.74 23.74 -51.18
N GLU A 564 -2.88 23.46 -50.53
CA GLU A 564 -4.19 23.98 -50.93
C GLU A 564 -4.21 25.52 -50.93
N GLN A 565 -3.54 26.17 -49.97
CA GLN A 565 -3.46 27.63 -49.92
C GLN A 565 -2.62 28.25 -51.05
N PHE A 566 -1.67 27.50 -51.61
CA PHE A 566 -0.82 27.95 -52.71
C PHE A 566 -1.36 27.57 -54.10
N ALA A 567 -2.35 26.67 -54.18
CA ALA A 567 -2.96 26.23 -55.42
C ALA A 567 -3.75 27.35 -56.12
N TYR A 568 -3.79 27.28 -57.46
CA TYR A 568 -4.61 28.16 -58.32
C TYR A 568 -5.54 27.28 -59.15
N ASP A 569 -6.85 27.51 -59.02
CA ASP A 569 -7.87 26.83 -59.80
C ASP A 569 -8.12 27.63 -61.09
N GLU A 570 -7.73 27.04 -62.22
CA GLU A 570 -7.90 27.63 -63.54
C GLU A 570 -9.36 27.72 -64.00
N ASP A 571 -10.27 26.88 -63.48
CA ASP A 571 -11.68 26.84 -63.85
C ASP A 571 -12.49 27.92 -63.11
N THR A 572 -12.15 28.18 -61.84
CA THR A 572 -12.77 29.24 -61.03
C THR A 572 -12.03 30.57 -61.11
N GLU A 573 -10.82 30.60 -61.72
CA GLU A 573 -9.89 31.73 -61.75
C GLU A 573 -9.51 32.25 -60.35
N THR A 574 -9.59 31.40 -59.31
CA THR A 574 -9.34 31.77 -57.91
C THR A 574 -8.17 30.97 -57.31
N GLY A 575 -7.37 31.63 -56.47
CA GLY A 575 -6.33 30.98 -55.65
C GLY A 575 -6.76 30.88 -54.19
N GLY A 576 -6.02 30.11 -53.40
CA GLY A 576 -6.22 30.04 -51.95
C GLY A 576 -6.14 31.41 -51.27
N LEU A 577 -6.87 31.60 -50.17
CA LEU A 577 -6.97 32.90 -49.48
C LEU A 577 -5.63 33.41 -48.94
N LEU A 578 -4.70 32.50 -48.66
CA LEU A 578 -3.36 32.80 -48.16
C LEU A 578 -2.27 32.69 -49.24
N GLN A 579 -2.65 32.75 -50.52
CA GLN A 579 -1.70 32.70 -51.63
C GLN A 579 -0.66 33.84 -51.52
N GLY A 580 0.61 33.47 -51.35
CA GLY A 580 1.73 34.41 -51.19
C GLY A 580 2.00 34.85 -49.76
N ASP A 581 1.37 34.24 -48.76
CA ASP A 581 1.70 34.47 -47.35
C ASP A 581 3.10 33.94 -47.02
N GLY A 582 3.94 34.82 -46.45
CA GLY A 582 5.33 34.51 -46.13
C GLY A 582 5.48 33.54 -44.96
N THR A 583 4.57 33.55 -44.00
CA THR A 583 4.61 32.67 -42.82
C THR A 583 4.37 31.22 -43.24
N LEU A 584 3.35 30.96 -44.07
CA LEU A 584 3.10 29.63 -44.61
C LEU A 584 4.25 29.11 -45.48
N HIS A 585 4.91 30.00 -46.23
CA HIS A 585 6.07 29.62 -47.01
C HIS A 585 7.26 29.24 -46.13
N SER A 586 7.50 29.99 -45.05
CA SER A 586 8.54 29.65 -44.07
C SER A 586 8.28 28.29 -43.42
N ILE A 587 7.05 28.04 -42.93
CA ILE A 587 6.67 26.74 -42.34
C ILE A 587 6.94 25.62 -43.35
N LYS A 588 6.49 25.78 -44.60
CA LYS A 588 6.74 24.78 -45.65
C LYS A 588 8.24 24.55 -45.88
N SER A 589 9.04 25.61 -45.93
CA SER A 589 10.48 25.51 -46.14
C SER A 589 11.16 24.78 -44.99
N ASP A 590 10.87 25.18 -43.74
CA ASP A 590 11.46 24.59 -42.53
C ASP A 590 11.18 23.08 -42.47
N LEU A 591 9.94 22.68 -42.75
CA LEU A 591 9.53 21.27 -42.76
C LEU A 591 10.18 20.47 -43.90
N VAL A 592 10.24 21.02 -45.12
CA VAL A 592 10.87 20.34 -46.27
C VAL A 592 12.39 20.25 -46.10
N ASP A 593 13.03 21.27 -45.53
CA ASP A 593 14.47 21.31 -45.29
C ASP A 593 14.89 20.17 -44.35
N ILE A 594 14.10 19.86 -43.32
CA ILE A 594 14.34 18.72 -42.42
C ILE A 594 14.30 17.40 -43.20
N VAL A 595 13.29 17.19 -44.05
CA VAL A 595 13.11 15.95 -44.85
C VAL A 595 14.30 15.69 -45.78
N VAL A 596 14.82 16.73 -46.43
CA VAL A 596 15.90 16.58 -47.42
C VAL A 596 17.30 16.67 -46.79
N SER A 597 17.40 17.03 -45.51
CA SER A 597 18.67 17.17 -44.80
C SER A 597 19.33 15.83 -44.52
N THR A 598 20.66 15.86 -44.34
CA THR A 598 21.41 14.71 -43.83
C THR A 598 21.64 14.86 -42.33
N ILE A 599 21.40 13.79 -41.58
CA ILE A 599 21.60 13.73 -40.13
C ILE A 599 23.09 13.65 -39.81
N THR A 600 23.57 14.64 -39.06
CA THR A 600 24.96 14.71 -38.63
C THR A 600 25.23 13.66 -37.55
N GLY A 601 26.36 12.96 -37.63
CA GLY A 601 26.75 11.93 -36.65
C GLY A 601 26.38 10.49 -37.04
N LEU A 602 25.65 10.32 -38.15
CA LEU A 602 25.33 9.02 -38.76
C LEU A 602 26.22 8.68 -39.96
N PRO A 603 26.43 7.38 -40.26
CA PRO A 603 27.16 6.96 -41.45
C PRO A 603 26.42 7.39 -42.73
N SER A 604 27.15 7.69 -43.79
CA SER A 604 26.59 8.17 -45.07
C SER A 604 25.67 7.18 -45.79
N THR A 605 25.58 5.95 -45.30
CA THR A 605 24.67 4.91 -45.81
C THR A 605 23.31 4.93 -45.12
N LEU A 606 23.15 5.66 -44.00
CA LEU A 606 21.95 5.69 -43.15
C LEU A 606 21.80 7.07 -42.47
N ASN A 607 22.05 8.16 -43.20
CA ASN A 607 21.96 9.52 -42.66
C ASN A 607 20.86 10.37 -43.31
N ALA A 608 19.92 9.77 -44.03
CA ALA A 608 18.80 10.46 -44.66
C ALA A 608 17.56 9.54 -44.74
N LEU A 609 16.36 10.13 -44.70
CA LEU A 609 15.08 9.40 -44.78
C LEU A 609 14.97 8.52 -46.05
N SER A 610 15.45 9.03 -47.18
CA SER A 610 15.43 8.29 -48.45
C SER A 610 16.30 7.03 -48.45
N LEU A 611 17.27 6.92 -47.55
CA LEU A 611 18.13 5.74 -47.41
C LEU A 611 17.47 4.62 -46.59
N ILE A 612 16.35 4.90 -45.93
CA ILE A 612 15.54 3.94 -45.17
C ILE A 612 14.15 3.73 -45.79
N GLY A 613 13.99 4.04 -47.08
CA GLY A 613 12.72 3.83 -47.80
C GLY A 613 11.67 4.92 -47.60
N ILE A 614 11.98 6.06 -46.95
CA ILE A 614 11.03 7.18 -46.83
C ILE A 614 11.35 8.24 -47.89
N THR A 615 10.44 8.43 -48.84
CA THR A 615 10.64 9.31 -50.00
C THR A 615 9.61 10.42 -50.05
N SER A 616 10.00 11.55 -50.67
CA SER A 616 9.14 12.72 -50.88
C SER A 616 8.82 12.89 -52.37
N ASP A 617 7.58 13.25 -52.71
CA ASP A 617 7.14 13.56 -54.07
C ASP A 617 7.35 15.04 -54.46
N ASP A 618 6.89 15.43 -55.66
CA ASP A 618 7.04 16.80 -56.17
C ASP A 618 6.23 17.84 -55.34
N ASP A 619 5.20 17.41 -54.62
CA ASP A 619 4.36 18.24 -53.75
C ASP A 619 4.87 18.30 -52.30
N GLY A 620 5.93 17.52 -52.01
CA GLY A 620 6.54 17.40 -50.70
C GLY A 620 5.92 16.31 -49.82
N MET A 621 4.95 15.52 -50.31
CA MET A 621 4.30 14.47 -49.52
C MET A 621 5.25 13.29 -49.29
N LEU A 622 5.21 12.69 -48.10
CA LEU A 622 6.04 11.56 -47.70
C LEU A 622 5.31 10.23 -47.90
N SER A 623 6.07 9.22 -48.31
CA SER A 623 5.61 7.84 -48.41
C SER A 623 6.70 6.86 -47.97
N ILE A 624 6.28 5.69 -47.47
CA ILE A 624 7.16 4.60 -47.02
C ILE A 624 7.19 3.47 -48.05
N ASP A 625 8.38 3.07 -48.47
CA ASP A 625 8.63 1.80 -49.15
C ASP A 625 8.84 0.70 -48.09
N ASP A 626 7.90 -0.24 -48.01
CA ASP A 626 7.89 -1.29 -46.98
C ASP A 626 9.09 -2.24 -47.10
N ASP A 627 9.56 -2.53 -48.32
CA ASP A 627 10.67 -3.45 -48.52
C ASP A 627 11.99 -2.78 -48.07
N ASP A 628 12.23 -1.54 -48.51
CA ASP A 628 13.44 -0.79 -48.13
C ASP A 628 13.47 -0.46 -46.62
N PHE A 629 12.33 -0.10 -46.02
CA PHE A 629 12.23 0.17 -44.58
C PHE A 629 12.46 -1.10 -43.75
N LYS A 630 11.93 -2.24 -44.21
CA LYS A 630 12.14 -3.54 -43.57
C LYS A 630 13.60 -4.02 -43.69
N ASP A 631 14.26 -3.76 -44.80
CA ASP A 631 15.69 -4.04 -44.95
C ASP A 631 16.51 -3.18 -43.96
N ALA A 632 16.22 -1.88 -43.85
CA ALA A 632 16.87 -1.01 -42.87
C ALA A 632 16.65 -1.47 -41.42
N PHE A 633 15.43 -1.91 -41.09
CA PHE A 633 15.07 -2.47 -39.78
C PHE A 633 15.88 -3.72 -39.43
N ASN A 634 15.99 -4.66 -40.36
CA ASN A 634 16.68 -5.94 -40.12
C ASN A 634 18.21 -5.81 -40.15
N ASP A 635 18.76 -4.98 -41.04
CA ASP A 635 20.21 -4.89 -41.25
C ASP A 635 20.89 -3.96 -40.23
N ASN A 636 20.25 -2.85 -39.85
CA ASN A 636 20.82 -1.90 -38.89
C ASN A 636 19.75 -1.13 -38.10
N PHE A 637 19.09 -1.83 -37.19
CA PHE A 637 18.08 -1.24 -36.32
C PHE A 637 18.55 0.00 -35.54
N SER A 638 19.76 -0.02 -34.99
CA SER A 638 20.31 1.13 -34.26
C SER A 638 20.48 2.36 -35.18
N GLY A 639 20.85 2.14 -36.44
CA GLY A 639 20.89 3.20 -37.44
C GLY A 639 19.50 3.72 -37.79
N LEU A 640 18.53 2.83 -38.00
CA LEU A 640 17.13 3.19 -38.24
C LEU A 640 16.55 4.02 -37.09
N ARG A 641 16.72 3.57 -35.84
CA ARG A 641 16.28 4.29 -34.64
C ARG A 641 16.87 5.69 -34.59
N ARG A 642 18.19 5.81 -34.74
CA ARG A 642 18.91 7.10 -34.68
C ARG A 642 18.56 8.07 -35.81
N ILE A 643 17.91 7.60 -36.88
CA ILE A 643 17.36 8.50 -37.89
C ILE A 643 16.19 9.30 -37.33
N PHE A 644 15.46 8.81 -36.33
CA PHE A 644 14.30 9.50 -35.77
C PHE A 644 14.59 10.15 -34.41
N VAL A 645 15.25 9.42 -33.51
CA VAL A 645 15.44 9.83 -32.11
C VAL A 645 16.67 10.71 -31.89
N ALA A 646 16.68 11.46 -30.78
CA ALA A 646 17.89 12.05 -30.24
C ALA A 646 18.65 11.02 -29.40
N GLU A 647 19.92 10.77 -29.70
CA GLU A 647 20.73 9.82 -28.93
C GLU A 647 22.13 10.36 -28.64
N GLY A 648 22.52 10.26 -27.36
CA GLY A 648 23.87 10.51 -26.89
C GLY A 648 24.67 9.21 -26.75
N SER A 649 25.93 9.21 -27.17
CA SER A 649 26.87 8.12 -26.92
C SER A 649 28.12 8.65 -26.24
N THR A 650 28.67 7.91 -25.29
CA THR A 650 29.83 8.32 -24.50
C THR A 650 31.02 7.42 -24.80
N THR A 651 32.24 7.96 -24.66
CA THR A 651 33.48 7.17 -24.82
C THR A 651 34.06 6.69 -23.49
N ASP A 652 33.46 7.11 -22.36
CA ASP A 652 33.92 6.84 -21.01
C ASP A 652 32.81 6.13 -20.23
N GLY A 653 33.16 5.09 -19.46
CA GLY A 653 32.19 4.28 -18.71
C GLY A 653 31.63 4.98 -17.47
N ASP A 654 32.33 6.00 -16.96
CA ASP A 654 31.88 6.79 -15.81
C ASP A 654 30.97 7.96 -16.22
N VAL A 655 30.79 8.19 -17.53
CA VAL A 655 29.94 9.25 -18.09
C VAL A 655 28.76 8.64 -18.83
N GLU A 656 27.56 9.04 -18.42
CA GLU A 656 26.29 8.64 -19.00
C GLU A 656 25.56 9.86 -19.57
N TYR A 657 25.01 9.73 -20.77
CA TYR A 657 24.14 10.76 -21.33
C TYR A 657 22.73 10.61 -20.75
N ILE A 658 22.18 11.69 -20.20
CA ILE A 658 20.87 11.68 -19.53
C ILE A 658 19.82 12.38 -20.38
N GLY A 659 20.16 13.52 -20.97
CA GLY A 659 19.18 14.31 -21.72
C GLY A 659 19.75 15.58 -22.31
N HIS A 660 18.88 16.36 -22.92
CA HIS A 660 19.23 17.56 -23.66
C HIS A 660 18.00 18.49 -23.75
N SER A 661 18.18 19.72 -24.23
CA SER A 661 17.09 20.69 -24.45
C SER A 661 16.95 21.03 -25.94
N TYR A 662 15.92 21.82 -26.28
CA TYR A 662 15.71 22.40 -27.61
C TYR A 662 16.89 23.28 -28.08
N GLU A 663 17.71 23.79 -27.15
CA GLU A 663 18.89 24.62 -27.43
C GLU A 663 20.15 23.78 -27.71
N THR A 664 20.20 22.52 -27.26
CA THR A 664 21.36 21.65 -27.47
C THR A 664 21.54 21.32 -28.94
N VAL A 665 22.75 21.43 -29.49
CA VAL A 665 23.03 21.14 -30.90
C VAL A 665 23.55 19.70 -31.10
N ALA A 666 23.40 19.12 -32.30
CA ALA A 666 24.06 17.86 -32.63
C ALA A 666 25.59 18.05 -32.73
N GLY A 667 26.39 17.18 -32.12
CA GLY A 667 27.84 17.35 -32.10
C GLY A 667 28.61 16.38 -31.20
N GLU A 668 29.92 16.56 -31.14
CA GLU A 668 30.81 15.87 -30.20
C GLU A 668 31.32 16.86 -29.16
N TYR A 669 31.10 16.56 -27.88
CA TYR A 669 31.34 17.42 -26.73
C TYR A 669 32.36 16.76 -25.80
N THR A 670 33.50 17.41 -25.55
CA THR A 670 34.50 16.89 -24.59
C THR A 670 34.04 17.15 -23.16
N ILE A 671 34.10 16.14 -22.29
CA ILE A 671 33.74 16.31 -20.86
C ILE A 671 35.01 16.49 -20.05
N ASN A 672 35.01 17.49 -19.17
CA ASN A 672 36.11 17.72 -18.24
C ASN A 672 35.56 17.99 -16.83
N ILE A 673 35.86 17.10 -15.90
CA ILE A 673 35.42 17.16 -14.51
C ILE A 673 36.49 17.85 -13.67
N THR A 674 36.12 18.91 -12.97
CA THR A 674 37.00 19.64 -12.04
C THR A 674 36.79 19.21 -10.59
N GLN A 675 35.63 18.63 -10.28
CA GLN A 675 35.26 18.10 -8.97
C GLN A 675 34.27 16.94 -9.14
N ALA A 676 34.55 15.79 -8.52
CA ALA A 676 33.60 14.68 -8.47
C ALA A 676 32.59 14.91 -7.33
N ALA A 677 31.37 14.40 -7.52
CA ALA A 677 30.34 14.48 -6.49
C ALA A 677 30.69 13.60 -5.28
N THR A 678 30.24 14.00 -4.09
CA THR A 678 30.37 13.20 -2.86
C THR A 678 29.06 13.19 -2.08
N GLN A 679 28.77 12.09 -1.41
CA GLN A 679 27.73 12.03 -0.36
C GLN A 679 28.18 12.82 0.87
N ALA A 680 27.23 13.28 1.69
CA ALA A 680 27.55 13.70 3.05
C ALA A 680 27.98 12.45 3.85
N GLN A 681 29.12 12.50 4.51
CA GLN A 681 29.65 11.36 5.25
C GLN A 681 30.45 11.79 6.48
N VAL A 682 30.37 11.00 7.55
CA VAL A 682 31.28 11.07 8.69
C VAL A 682 31.75 9.66 9.08
N THR A 683 33.01 9.57 9.51
CA THR A 683 33.57 8.37 10.14
C THR A 683 33.99 8.73 11.56
N GLY A 684 33.54 7.94 12.53
CA GLY A 684 33.93 8.06 13.93
C GLY A 684 35.43 7.79 14.13
N THR A 685 35.95 8.24 15.27
CA THR A 685 37.38 8.14 15.62
C THR A 685 37.69 7.09 16.70
N THR A 686 36.65 6.42 17.22
CA THR A 686 36.74 5.38 18.25
C THR A 686 36.43 4.00 17.66
N VAL A 687 37.25 3.00 17.98
CA VAL A 687 37.03 1.59 17.58
C VAL A 687 35.99 0.98 18.52
N LEU A 688 34.87 0.49 17.97
CA LEU A 688 33.68 0.09 18.74
C LEU A 688 33.43 -1.43 18.74
N THR A 689 34.47 -2.25 18.53
CA THR A 689 34.34 -3.73 18.52
C THR A 689 33.63 -4.29 19.76
N SER A 690 33.75 -3.63 20.92
CA SER A 690 33.06 -4.00 22.18
C SER A 690 32.03 -2.97 22.65
N GLY A 691 31.49 -2.17 21.73
CA GLY A 691 30.48 -1.16 22.01
C GLY A 691 31.03 0.11 22.67
N ILE A 692 30.14 0.92 23.25
CA ILE A 692 30.47 2.18 23.94
C ILE A 692 30.96 2.00 25.38
N GLY A 693 30.92 0.76 25.91
CA GLY A 693 31.38 0.40 27.26
C GLY A 693 30.26 0.18 28.28
N SER A 694 30.40 -0.83 29.13
CA SER A 694 29.31 -1.41 29.96
C SER A 694 28.65 -0.51 31.02
N ALA A 695 29.17 0.70 31.24
CA ALA A 695 28.62 1.67 32.19
C ALA A 695 28.23 2.99 31.52
N ASN A 696 28.35 3.06 30.19
CA ASN A 696 28.15 4.26 29.40
C ASN A 696 26.80 4.17 28.69
N ILE A 697 26.16 5.33 28.61
CA ILE A 697 24.96 5.58 27.83
C ILE A 697 25.29 6.81 27.00
N GLU A 698 25.05 6.76 25.70
CA GLU A 698 25.31 7.86 24.79
C GLU A 698 24.14 7.98 23.81
N THR A 699 23.64 9.19 23.62
CA THR A 699 22.54 9.44 22.69
C THR A 699 23.05 10.12 21.42
N LEU A 700 22.66 9.58 20.27
CA LEU A 700 22.96 10.09 18.94
C LEU A 700 21.69 10.65 18.31
N THR A 701 21.70 11.93 17.96
CA THR A 701 20.63 12.57 17.18
C THR A 701 21.13 12.87 15.78
N ILE A 702 20.37 12.45 14.77
CA ILE A 702 20.61 12.71 13.35
C ILE A 702 19.44 13.54 12.83
N THR A 703 19.74 14.72 12.30
CA THR A 703 18.75 15.63 11.70
C THR A 703 19.03 15.81 10.22
N GLN A 704 18.03 15.53 9.38
CA GLN A 704 18.04 15.71 7.92
C GLN A 704 16.83 16.58 7.53
N GLY A 705 17.07 17.85 7.18
CA GLY A 705 15.99 18.80 6.90
C GLY A 705 15.07 18.98 8.13
N SER A 706 13.79 18.60 8.00
CA SER A 706 12.82 18.60 9.11
C SER A 706 12.72 17.25 9.85
N LYS A 707 13.41 16.21 9.37
CA LYS A 707 13.37 14.86 9.95
C LYS A 707 14.44 14.76 11.04
N THR A 708 14.08 14.30 12.23
CA THR A 708 15.02 14.07 13.33
C THR A 708 14.85 12.67 13.91
N ALA A 709 15.95 11.94 14.00
CA ALA A 709 16.06 10.62 14.61
C ALA A 709 16.97 10.70 15.82
N ALA A 710 16.54 10.19 16.97
CA ALA A 710 17.32 10.18 18.21
C ALA A 710 17.42 8.75 18.76
N ILE A 711 18.64 8.29 19.00
CA ILE A 711 18.96 6.92 19.39
C ILE A 711 19.74 6.95 20.70
N THR A 712 19.17 6.39 21.77
CA THR A 712 19.92 6.15 23.01
C THR A 712 20.62 4.79 22.92
N LEU A 713 21.95 4.79 23.05
CA LEU A 713 22.77 3.59 23.04
C LEU A 713 23.23 3.29 24.46
N ASN A 714 22.98 2.07 24.93
CA ASN A 714 23.40 1.56 26.23
C ASN A 714 24.49 0.50 26.06
N GLY A 715 25.68 0.74 26.63
CA GLY A 715 26.82 -0.17 26.48
C GLY A 715 26.78 -1.43 27.34
N ALA A 716 25.78 -1.62 28.21
CA ALA A 716 25.66 -2.80 29.06
C ALA A 716 25.50 -4.11 28.26
N SER A 717 25.89 -5.24 28.84
CA SER A 717 25.93 -6.53 28.12
C SER A 717 24.52 -6.95 27.68
N GLY A 718 24.33 -7.19 26.37
CA GLY A 718 23.04 -7.56 25.79
C GLY A 718 22.26 -6.39 25.20
N GLU A 719 22.69 -5.15 25.47
CA GLU A 719 22.00 -3.93 25.05
C GLU A 719 22.44 -3.43 23.66
N ASN A 720 21.69 -2.45 23.13
CA ASN A 720 21.87 -1.89 21.79
C ASN A 720 23.22 -1.16 21.56
N GLY A 721 23.93 -0.76 22.61
CA GLY A 721 25.26 -0.13 22.54
C GLY A 721 26.43 -1.08 22.85
N SER A 722 26.19 -2.38 23.02
CA SER A 722 27.18 -3.36 23.51
C SER A 722 28.19 -3.88 22.47
N SER A 723 27.95 -3.64 21.18
CA SER A 723 28.87 -3.94 20.07
C SER A 723 28.63 -2.99 18.90
N ILE A 724 29.60 -2.82 18.00
CA ILE A 724 29.42 -2.00 16.78
C ILE A 724 28.27 -2.50 15.91
N ASP A 725 28.04 -3.81 15.84
CA ASP A 725 26.94 -4.38 15.05
C ASP A 725 25.58 -4.01 15.67
N ASN A 726 25.46 -4.07 17.00
CA ASN A 726 24.25 -3.63 17.68
C ASN A 726 24.02 -2.13 17.52
N ILE A 727 25.08 -1.32 17.57
CA ILE A 727 25.01 0.14 17.37
C ILE A 727 24.52 0.46 15.96
N VAL A 728 25.13 -0.14 14.93
CA VAL A 728 24.74 0.06 13.53
C VAL A 728 23.29 -0.36 13.32
N ASN A 729 22.89 -1.51 13.86
CA ASN A 729 21.52 -2.00 13.75
C ASN A 729 20.53 -1.08 14.46
N ALA A 730 20.86 -0.57 15.66
CA ALA A 730 20.01 0.36 16.40
C ALA A 730 19.83 1.69 15.66
N ILE A 731 20.91 2.20 15.05
CA ILE A 731 20.86 3.43 14.26
C ILE A 731 20.04 3.23 12.99
N ASN A 732 20.33 2.21 12.17
CA ASN A 732 19.58 1.96 10.95
C ASN A 732 18.10 1.64 11.25
N SER A 733 17.82 0.85 12.29
CA SER A 733 16.45 0.59 12.71
C SER A 733 15.69 1.87 13.03
N GLU A 734 16.31 2.84 13.71
CA GLU A 734 15.66 4.12 13.96
C GLU A 734 15.55 4.98 12.69
N LEU A 735 16.57 5.01 11.83
CA LEU A 735 16.57 5.82 10.59
C LEU A 735 15.53 5.32 9.58
N ASP A 736 15.34 4.01 9.49
CA ASP A 736 14.35 3.37 8.63
C ASP A 736 12.92 3.47 9.19
N THR A 737 12.77 3.75 10.49
CA THR A 737 11.45 3.82 11.11
C THR A 737 10.69 5.07 10.65
N GLU A 738 9.47 4.84 10.16
CA GLU A 738 8.49 5.89 9.94
C GLU A 738 7.50 5.95 11.10
N TYR A 739 7.19 7.16 11.53
CA TYR A 739 6.24 7.42 12.61
C TYR A 739 5.00 8.09 12.06
N ALA A 740 3.83 7.60 12.46
CA ALA A 740 2.58 8.35 12.32
C ALA A 740 2.39 9.24 13.55
N GLN A 741 1.78 10.41 13.36
CA GLN A 741 1.55 11.31 14.49
C GLN A 741 0.53 10.70 15.46
N SER A 742 0.90 10.62 16.74
CA SER A 742 0.00 10.18 17.80
C SER A 742 -0.03 11.25 18.87
N ILE A 743 -1.23 11.64 19.30
CA ILE A 743 -1.46 12.59 20.39
C ILE A 743 -2.25 11.91 21.50
N MET A 744 -1.88 12.18 22.74
CA MET A 744 -2.44 11.52 23.92
C MET A 744 -2.96 12.54 24.92
N GLY A 745 -4.17 12.31 25.43
CA GLY A 745 -4.74 13.06 26.54
C GLY A 745 -3.95 12.83 27.82
N ASN A 746 -3.80 13.84 28.65
CA ASN A 746 -3.00 13.75 29.88
C ASN A 746 -3.81 13.45 31.15
N VAL A 747 -5.12 13.19 31.03
CA VAL A 747 -5.97 12.79 32.15
C VAL A 747 -6.42 11.33 31.99
N LYS A 748 -6.09 10.52 32.99
CA LYS A 748 -6.47 9.11 33.05
C LYS A 748 -7.94 8.98 33.43
N ASN A 749 -8.69 8.21 32.63
CA ASN A 749 -10.06 7.83 32.93
C ASN A 749 -10.13 6.34 33.34
N THR A 750 -10.95 6.05 34.35
CA THR A 750 -11.06 4.73 34.98
C THR A 750 -12.50 4.33 35.25
N THR A 751 -12.75 3.08 35.63
CA THR A 751 -14.09 2.61 36.03
C THR A 751 -14.34 2.67 37.53
N ASP A 752 -13.36 3.17 38.30
CA ASP A 752 -13.39 3.19 39.75
C ASP A 752 -12.70 4.41 40.36
N ALA A 753 -13.16 4.83 41.54
CA ALA A 753 -12.60 5.99 42.24
C ALA A 753 -11.13 5.79 42.71
N ALA A 754 -10.62 4.55 42.77
CA ALA A 754 -9.23 4.25 43.14
C ALA A 754 -8.27 4.29 41.94
N GLN A 755 -8.80 4.56 40.74
CA GLN A 755 -8.09 4.65 39.47
C GLN A 755 -7.32 3.37 39.11
N THR A 756 -7.86 2.22 39.51
CA THR A 756 -7.19 0.91 39.33
C THR A 756 -7.49 0.26 37.99
N THR A 757 -8.68 0.46 37.47
CA THR A 757 -9.17 -0.16 36.24
C THR A 757 -9.37 0.93 35.20
N ALA A 758 -8.54 0.94 34.15
CA ALA A 758 -8.70 1.86 33.03
C ALA A 758 -10.10 1.72 32.40
N ILE A 759 -10.68 2.81 31.91
CA ILE A 759 -11.81 2.67 30.99
C ILE A 759 -11.31 2.02 29.70
N THR A 760 -12.22 1.32 29.03
CA THR A 760 -12.05 0.77 27.70
C THR A 760 -13.06 1.43 26.76
N ASN A 761 -12.95 1.18 25.46
CA ASN A 761 -13.99 1.57 24.50
C ASN A 761 -15.38 1.00 24.84
N THR A 762 -15.46 -0.16 25.50
CA THR A 762 -16.71 -0.81 25.91
C THR A 762 -17.26 -0.32 27.25
N THR A 763 -16.56 0.57 27.95
CA THR A 763 -17.04 1.12 29.22
C THR A 763 -18.27 2.01 28.99
N THR A 764 -19.33 1.80 29.77
CA THR A 764 -20.54 2.65 29.76
C THR A 764 -20.30 3.97 30.48
N TRP A 765 -20.96 5.04 30.04
CA TRP A 765 -20.71 6.39 30.55
C TRP A 765 -21.03 6.57 32.05
N ASP A 766 -21.96 5.80 32.61
CA ASP A 766 -22.30 5.80 34.03
C ASP A 766 -21.19 5.21 34.92
N ALA A 767 -20.30 4.40 34.33
CA ALA A 767 -19.18 3.78 35.01
C ALA A 767 -17.88 4.61 34.94
N VAL A 768 -17.85 5.73 34.22
CA VAL A 768 -16.62 6.52 34.01
C VAL A 768 -16.29 7.38 35.23
N TYR A 769 -15.02 7.31 35.65
CA TYR A 769 -14.39 8.16 36.64
C TYR A 769 -13.19 8.89 35.99
N SER A 770 -13.12 10.20 36.14
CA SER A 770 -11.95 10.99 35.76
C SER A 770 -11.27 11.53 37.01
N GLY A 771 -9.96 11.35 37.13
CA GLY A 771 -9.20 11.79 38.31
C GLY A 771 -9.73 11.23 39.65
N GLY A 772 -10.32 10.03 39.64
CA GLY A 772 -10.94 9.40 40.81
C GLY A 772 -12.31 9.94 41.24
N VAL A 773 -12.90 10.85 40.46
CA VAL A 773 -14.27 11.38 40.68
C VAL A 773 -15.20 10.84 39.60
N ALA A 774 -16.39 10.39 39.99
CA ALA A 774 -17.39 9.91 39.02
C ALA A 774 -17.71 11.03 38.03
N ALA A 775 -17.69 10.71 36.72
CA ALA A 775 -17.86 11.69 35.65
C ALA A 775 -19.19 12.44 35.76
N GLY A 776 -20.23 11.82 36.33
CA GLY A 776 -21.49 12.51 36.63
C GLY A 776 -22.32 12.84 35.38
N LEU A 777 -22.14 12.06 34.32
CA LEU A 777 -22.84 12.20 33.04
C LEU A 777 -24.32 11.83 33.17
N SER A 778 -25.17 12.46 32.35
CA SER A 778 -26.62 12.24 32.26
C SER A 778 -27.07 12.06 30.81
N ASP A 779 -28.21 11.39 30.61
CA ASP A 779 -28.83 11.26 29.28
C ASP A 779 -29.05 12.64 28.64
N GLY A 780 -28.55 12.81 27.42
CA GLY A 780 -28.59 14.06 26.66
C GLY A 780 -27.36 14.96 26.82
N ASP A 781 -26.36 14.57 27.62
CA ASP A 781 -25.08 15.27 27.68
C ASP A 781 -24.33 15.15 26.33
N VAL A 782 -23.67 16.25 25.92
CA VAL A 782 -22.98 16.33 24.62
C VAL A 782 -21.51 16.62 24.85
N ILE A 783 -20.66 15.76 24.31
CA ILE A 783 -19.21 15.95 24.22
C ILE A 783 -18.93 16.55 22.85
N THR A 784 -18.24 17.68 22.78
CA THR A 784 -17.85 18.32 21.50
C THR A 784 -16.35 18.32 21.34
N PHE A 785 -15.85 18.34 20.11
CA PHE A 785 -14.41 18.42 19.86
C PHE A 785 -14.10 19.23 18.60
N THR A 786 -12.92 19.83 18.57
CA THR A 786 -12.37 20.59 17.44
C THR A 786 -10.89 20.28 17.28
N GLY A 787 -10.36 20.33 16.07
CA GLY A 787 -8.93 20.11 15.82
C GLY A 787 -8.57 20.32 14.35
N HIS A 788 -7.45 19.75 13.92
CA HIS A 788 -6.94 19.83 12.56
C HIS A 788 -6.52 18.45 12.05
N LYS A 789 -6.75 18.18 10.75
CA LYS A 789 -6.21 17.00 10.06
C LYS A 789 -4.71 17.15 9.81
N LYS A 790 -4.10 16.08 9.26
CA LYS A 790 -2.70 16.05 8.82
C LYS A 790 -2.24 17.25 7.99
N ASN A 791 -3.10 17.75 7.12
CA ASN A 791 -2.83 18.88 6.21
C ASN A 791 -3.18 20.26 6.78
N GLY A 792 -3.49 20.35 8.08
CA GLY A 792 -3.86 21.60 8.76
C GLY A 792 -5.29 22.07 8.49
N THR A 793 -6.18 21.24 7.94
CA THR A 793 -7.59 21.60 7.77
C THR A 793 -8.39 21.42 9.05
N GLU A 794 -9.21 22.41 9.42
CA GLU A 794 -10.04 22.37 10.64
C GLU A 794 -11.10 21.25 10.59
N VAL A 795 -11.26 20.54 11.70
CA VAL A 795 -12.27 19.53 11.96
C VAL A 795 -13.05 19.89 13.21
N SER A 796 -14.35 19.61 13.22
CA SER A 796 -15.17 19.70 14.41
C SER A 796 -16.24 18.62 14.42
N GLY A 797 -16.61 18.16 15.61
CA GLY A 797 -17.62 17.13 15.78
C GLY A 797 -18.23 17.13 17.17
N SER A 798 -19.21 16.26 17.36
CA SER A 798 -19.90 16.09 18.64
C SER A 798 -20.46 14.68 18.79
N TYR A 799 -20.48 14.20 20.03
CA TYR A 799 -21.12 12.96 20.42
C TYR A 799 -22.16 13.24 21.51
N THR A 800 -23.40 12.80 21.28
CA THR A 800 -24.49 12.91 22.27
C THR A 800 -24.67 11.59 22.98
N ILE A 801 -24.57 11.59 24.31
CA ILE A 801 -24.87 10.41 25.13
C ILE A 801 -26.40 10.28 25.21
N SER A 802 -26.96 9.24 24.60
CA SER A 802 -28.40 9.01 24.57
C SER A 802 -28.89 8.26 25.81
N ASP A 803 -28.10 7.31 26.32
CA ASP A 803 -28.35 6.56 27.55
C ASP A 803 -27.03 6.21 28.24
N VAL A 804 -26.77 6.78 29.41
CA VAL A 804 -25.51 6.59 30.14
C VAL A 804 -25.24 5.14 30.56
N THR A 805 -26.27 4.29 30.61
CA THR A 805 -26.16 2.88 31.05
C THR A 805 -25.96 1.88 29.92
N SER A 806 -26.15 2.30 28.67
CA SER A 806 -26.03 1.42 27.49
C SER A 806 -25.10 1.94 26.41
N ASP A 807 -24.96 3.26 26.28
CA ASP A 807 -23.95 3.86 25.41
C ASP A 807 -22.56 3.73 26.04
N THR A 808 -21.57 3.46 25.18
CA THR A 808 -20.18 3.25 25.59
C THR A 808 -19.24 4.32 25.04
N VAL A 809 -18.02 4.37 25.57
CA VAL A 809 -16.95 5.27 25.11
C VAL A 809 -16.65 5.09 23.61
N GLN A 810 -16.85 3.89 23.05
CA GLN A 810 -16.73 3.60 21.62
C GLN A 810 -17.55 4.56 20.75
N GLY A 811 -18.72 5.02 21.24
CA GLY A 811 -19.52 6.00 20.52
C GLY A 811 -18.80 7.33 20.31
N LEU A 812 -18.04 7.81 21.30
CA LEU A 812 -17.21 9.01 21.17
C LEU A 812 -16.02 8.75 20.24
N LEU A 813 -15.34 7.62 20.39
CA LEU A 813 -14.18 7.25 19.55
C LEU A 813 -14.57 7.23 18.07
N SER A 814 -15.66 6.53 17.74
CA SER A 814 -16.16 6.47 16.36
C SER A 814 -16.68 7.83 15.85
N ALA A 815 -17.21 8.68 16.72
CA ALA A 815 -17.58 10.04 16.33
C ALA A 815 -16.36 10.89 15.97
N ILE A 816 -15.25 10.74 16.71
CA ILE A 816 -13.96 11.38 16.40
C ILE A 816 -13.45 10.86 15.05
N GLU A 817 -13.31 9.55 14.87
CA GLU A 817 -12.83 8.96 13.60
C GLU A 817 -13.67 9.42 12.40
N ALA A 818 -15.00 9.40 12.52
CA ALA A 818 -15.89 9.83 11.45
C ALA A 818 -15.73 11.33 11.11
N ALA A 819 -15.50 12.19 12.10
CA ALA A 819 -15.27 13.62 11.88
C ALA A 819 -13.93 13.90 11.16
N TYR A 820 -12.94 13.04 11.40
CA TYR A 820 -11.66 13.03 10.69
C TYR A 820 -11.71 12.21 9.38
N GLU A 821 -12.89 11.81 8.90
CA GLU A 821 -13.07 11.00 7.68
C GLU A 821 -12.28 9.68 7.71
N TYR A 822 -12.08 9.11 8.90
CA TYR A 822 -11.28 7.90 9.16
C TYR A 822 -9.80 8.02 8.77
N GLU A 823 -9.29 9.25 8.64
CA GLU A 823 -7.86 9.53 8.48
C GLU A 823 -7.06 9.31 9.80
N VAL A 824 -7.77 9.20 10.93
CA VAL A 824 -7.18 8.91 12.24
C VAL A 824 -7.89 7.73 12.90
N SER A 825 -7.18 7.04 13.80
CA SER A 825 -7.75 6.09 14.74
C SER A 825 -7.85 6.71 16.13
N ALA A 826 -9.01 6.55 16.78
CA ALA A 826 -9.25 7.04 18.13
C ALA A 826 -9.40 5.86 19.10
N ALA A 827 -8.57 5.81 20.13
CA ALA A 827 -8.57 4.71 21.09
C ALA A 827 -8.49 5.20 22.54
N ILE A 828 -8.88 4.33 23.46
CA ILE A 828 -8.40 4.42 24.84
C ILE A 828 -7.25 3.44 25.00
N ASN A 829 -6.08 3.90 25.41
CA ASN A 829 -4.95 2.99 25.63
C ASN A 829 -5.14 2.14 26.90
N THR A 830 -4.25 1.17 27.10
CA THR A 830 -4.28 0.24 28.26
C THR A 830 -4.25 0.95 29.62
N TYR A 831 -3.83 2.21 29.66
CA TYR A 831 -3.77 3.02 30.86
C TYR A 831 -4.97 3.94 31.06
N GLY A 832 -5.95 3.98 30.15
CA GLY A 832 -7.17 4.77 30.30
C GLY A 832 -7.08 6.20 29.75
N TYR A 833 -6.09 6.50 28.90
CA TYR A 833 -5.95 7.78 28.22
C TYR A 833 -6.53 7.74 26.82
N LEU A 834 -7.12 8.85 26.38
CA LEU A 834 -7.51 9.03 24.98
C LEU A 834 -6.26 9.19 24.11
N VAL A 835 -6.15 8.39 23.06
CA VAL A 835 -5.08 8.45 22.07
C VAL A 835 -5.69 8.62 20.69
N ILE A 836 -5.23 9.61 19.93
CA ILE A 836 -5.59 9.80 18.53
C ILE A 836 -4.33 9.63 17.69
N THR A 837 -4.35 8.69 16.75
CA THR A 837 -3.22 8.37 15.88
C THR A 837 -3.60 8.65 14.43
N ASP A 838 -2.77 9.38 13.69
CA ASP A 838 -2.85 9.51 12.24
C ASP A 838 -2.68 8.11 11.62
N ASN A 839 -3.54 7.74 10.67
CA ASN A 839 -3.44 6.44 10.02
C ASN A 839 -2.31 6.40 8.98
N THR A 840 -1.64 7.53 8.74
CA THR A 840 -0.56 7.67 7.76
C THR A 840 0.72 8.23 8.39
N THR A 841 1.86 7.63 8.06
CA THR A 841 3.19 8.04 8.53
C THR A 841 3.63 9.39 7.95
N GLY A 842 4.57 10.07 8.61
CA GLY A 842 5.12 11.36 8.16
C GLY A 842 4.53 12.60 8.85
N ASN A 843 5.07 13.77 8.52
CA ASN A 843 4.71 15.05 9.16
C ASN A 843 3.19 15.28 9.18
N SER A 844 2.65 15.72 10.32
CA SER A 844 1.22 15.92 10.51
C SER A 844 0.94 17.16 11.37
N ASP A 845 -0.06 17.94 10.99
CA ASP A 845 -0.58 19.05 11.80
C ASP A 845 -1.72 18.59 12.73
N LEU A 846 -1.83 17.28 12.99
CA LEU A 846 -2.89 16.69 13.79
C LEU A 846 -2.94 17.25 15.22
N ASP A 847 -4.06 17.88 15.57
CA ASP A 847 -4.39 18.27 16.94
C ASP A 847 -5.85 17.95 17.27
N ILE A 848 -6.20 17.86 18.55
CA ILE A 848 -7.60 17.76 18.97
C ILE A 848 -7.79 18.42 20.34
N THR A 849 -8.89 19.12 20.48
CA THR A 849 -9.38 19.67 21.74
C THR A 849 -10.75 19.05 22.01
N ILE A 850 -10.87 18.33 23.12
CA ILE A 850 -12.16 17.85 23.62
C ILE A 850 -12.77 18.93 24.52
N THR A 851 -14.07 19.11 24.44
CA THR A 851 -14.86 20.00 25.30
C THR A 851 -15.97 19.19 25.94
N GLU A 852 -15.87 19.03 27.26
CA GLU A 852 -16.73 18.16 28.06
C GLU A 852 -18.05 18.83 28.47
N PRO A 853 -19.10 18.05 28.84
CA PRO A 853 -20.40 18.59 29.19
C PRO A 853 -20.36 19.42 30.48
N SER A 854 -21.01 20.59 30.47
CA SER A 854 -20.99 21.52 31.60
C SER A 854 -21.62 20.92 32.87
N GLY A 855 -20.91 20.99 34.00
CA GLY A 855 -21.40 20.49 35.30
C GLY A 855 -21.07 19.03 35.59
N THR A 856 -20.30 18.38 34.71
CA THR A 856 -19.75 17.03 34.88
C THR A 856 -18.29 17.10 35.38
N SER A 857 -17.73 15.95 35.75
CA SER A 857 -16.31 15.81 36.13
C SER A 857 -15.50 15.03 35.07
N LEU A 858 -16.08 14.78 33.89
CA LEU A 858 -15.35 14.16 32.78
C LEU A 858 -14.24 15.10 32.30
N ASP A 859 -13.05 14.55 32.08
CA ASP A 859 -11.88 15.28 31.61
C ASP A 859 -10.96 14.29 30.89
N PHE A 860 -10.66 14.54 29.61
CA PHE A 860 -9.66 13.77 28.85
C PHE A 860 -8.29 14.46 28.83
N GLY A 861 -8.21 15.66 29.41
CA GLY A 861 -7.01 16.45 29.48
C GLY A 861 -6.67 17.16 28.17
N ALA A 862 -5.50 17.80 28.16
CA ALA A 862 -4.93 18.33 26.93
C ALA A 862 -4.42 17.15 26.09
N VAL A 863 -5.00 16.97 24.90
CA VAL A 863 -4.57 15.97 23.93
C VAL A 863 -3.55 16.63 23.00
N THR A 864 -2.32 16.77 23.50
CA THR A 864 -1.23 17.46 22.80
C THR A 864 -0.06 16.52 22.57
N THR A 865 0.82 16.90 21.64
CA THR A 865 2.10 16.23 21.36
C THR A 865 3.11 16.35 22.52
N SER A 866 2.84 17.16 23.55
CA SER A 866 3.84 17.69 24.50
C SER A 866 3.81 17.11 25.92
N ASN A 867 3.08 16.02 26.18
CA ASN A 867 3.00 15.39 27.51
C ASN A 867 3.70 14.02 27.51
N LEU A 868 4.70 13.84 28.38
CA LEU A 868 5.32 12.55 28.67
C LEU A 868 4.80 12.01 30.01
N VAL A 869 4.34 10.77 30.03
CA VAL A 869 3.77 10.13 31.23
C VAL A 869 4.49 8.82 31.51
N GLY A 870 5.00 8.64 32.73
CA GLY A 870 5.63 7.40 33.17
C GLY A 870 4.67 6.21 33.17
N SER A 871 5.12 5.07 32.65
CA SER A 871 4.29 3.87 32.50
C SER A 871 4.02 3.11 33.81
N VAL A 872 4.73 3.42 34.90
CA VAL A 872 4.61 2.73 36.20
C VAL A 872 4.09 3.67 37.30
N ARG A 873 3.02 3.25 38.01
CA ARG A 873 2.43 3.96 39.17
C ARG A 873 3.13 3.55 40.46
N ASN A 874 3.81 4.49 41.11
CA ASN A 874 4.44 4.28 42.41
C ASN A 874 3.47 4.59 43.56
N THR A 875 3.51 3.78 44.61
CA THR A 875 2.63 3.91 45.79
C THR A 875 3.42 3.85 47.08
N THR A 876 2.87 4.32 48.20
CA THR A 876 3.55 4.23 49.51
C THR A 876 3.27 2.92 50.26
N ASP A 877 2.16 2.26 49.96
CA ASP A 877 1.67 1.08 50.69
C ASP A 877 1.00 0.02 49.80
N GLY A 878 1.12 0.16 48.48
CA GLY A 878 0.44 -0.67 47.50
C GLY A 878 -0.92 -0.15 47.07
N THR A 879 -1.39 0.95 47.66
CA THR A 879 -2.71 1.53 47.39
C THR A 879 -2.71 3.05 47.28
N THR A 880 -1.92 3.74 48.12
CA THR A 880 -1.84 5.20 48.16
C THR A 880 -0.77 5.67 47.19
N ALA A 881 -1.16 6.39 46.13
CA ALA A 881 -0.23 6.99 45.18
C ALA A 881 0.77 7.90 45.91
N ILE A 882 2.04 7.82 45.51
CA ILE A 882 3.00 8.79 45.99
C ILE A 882 2.65 10.19 45.44
N THR A 883 3.09 11.20 46.15
CA THR A 883 3.05 12.61 45.78
C THR A 883 4.47 13.12 45.74
N ALA A 884 4.71 14.27 45.12
CA ALA A 884 6.04 14.88 45.11
C ALA A 884 6.61 15.05 46.54
N SER A 885 5.74 15.31 47.54
CA SER A 885 6.13 15.49 48.93
C SER A 885 6.52 14.21 49.70
N ASN A 886 6.37 13.02 49.11
CA ASN A 886 6.76 11.77 49.76
C ASN A 886 8.27 11.59 49.80
N LEU A 887 8.76 10.98 50.87
CA LEU A 887 10.16 10.62 51.00
C LEU A 887 10.47 9.41 50.13
N TRP A 888 11.73 9.28 49.68
CA TRP A 888 12.19 8.10 48.93
C TRP A 888 12.01 6.78 49.70
N SER A 889 12.05 6.86 51.04
CA SER A 889 11.78 5.71 51.93
C SER A 889 10.31 5.33 52.03
N ASP A 890 9.40 6.22 51.64
CA ASP A 890 7.96 5.98 51.74
C ASP A 890 7.45 5.19 50.54
N ILE A 891 8.21 5.10 49.44
CA ILE A 891 7.81 4.36 48.24
C ILE A 891 7.85 2.85 48.53
N GLN A 892 6.73 2.18 48.28
CA GLN A 892 6.59 0.75 48.51
C GLN A 892 7.54 -0.04 47.62
N GLY A 893 8.31 -0.96 48.21
CA GLY A 893 9.27 -1.80 47.49
C GLY A 893 10.64 -1.13 47.27
N SER A 894 10.74 0.17 47.55
CA SER A 894 11.98 0.92 47.48
C SER A 894 13.02 0.41 48.48
N THR A 895 14.22 0.17 47.97
CA THR A 895 15.46 -0.06 48.74
C THR A 895 16.51 1.01 48.44
N VAL A 896 16.06 2.17 47.96
CA VAL A 896 16.89 3.35 47.72
C VAL A 896 17.53 3.81 49.04
N THR A 897 18.80 4.15 48.98
CA THR A 897 19.65 4.56 50.11
C THR A 897 20.36 5.88 49.82
N THR A 898 20.81 6.56 50.88
CA THR A 898 21.67 7.76 50.75
C THR A 898 22.87 7.49 49.83
N GLY A 899 22.99 8.28 48.79
CA GLY A 899 24.04 8.22 47.77
C GLY A 899 23.65 7.49 46.48
N ASP A 900 22.47 6.87 46.41
CA ASP A 900 21.95 6.33 45.14
C ASP A 900 21.58 7.49 44.20
N THR A 901 21.91 7.34 42.91
CA THR A 901 21.74 8.38 41.90
C THR A 901 20.73 7.95 40.85
N PHE A 902 19.71 8.76 40.65
CA PHE A 902 18.84 8.74 39.49
C PHE A 902 19.48 9.57 38.40
N LYS A 903 19.51 9.07 37.18
CA LYS A 903 19.93 9.85 36.01
C LYS A 903 18.73 10.01 35.09
N PHE A 904 18.78 11.04 34.27
CA PHE A 904 17.82 11.20 33.20
C PHE A 904 18.49 11.88 32.02
N SER A 905 18.05 11.53 30.82
CA SER A 905 18.44 12.19 29.57
C SER A 905 17.20 12.44 28.73
N GLY A 906 17.24 13.40 27.83
CA GLY A 906 16.09 13.78 27.03
C GLY A 906 16.41 14.88 26.04
N TYR A 907 15.39 15.44 25.42
CA TYR A 907 15.48 16.53 24.45
C TYR A 907 14.41 17.58 24.72
N THR A 908 14.77 18.85 24.54
CA THR A 908 13.82 19.95 24.54
C THR A 908 13.01 19.98 23.24
N VAL A 909 11.98 20.80 23.25
CA VAL A 909 11.10 21.10 22.12
C VAL A 909 11.85 21.54 20.85
N ASP A 910 13.02 22.14 21.04
CA ASP A 910 13.92 22.65 19.99
C ASP A 910 15.02 21.65 19.61
N GLY A 911 14.93 20.41 20.11
CA GLY A 911 15.91 19.34 19.90
C GLY A 911 17.18 19.44 20.75
N ASN A 912 17.25 20.34 21.75
CA ASN A 912 18.46 20.43 22.59
C ASN A 912 18.50 19.28 23.59
N ALA A 913 19.62 18.56 23.67
CA ALA A 913 19.78 17.50 24.66
C ALA A 913 19.69 18.05 26.09
N VAL A 914 19.01 17.30 26.95
CA VAL A 914 18.86 17.53 28.38
C VAL A 914 19.44 16.34 29.08
N GLU A 915 20.40 16.57 29.98
CA GLU A 915 20.90 15.51 30.85
C GLU A 915 20.94 16.03 32.28
N GLY A 916 20.66 15.14 33.22
CA GLY A 916 20.78 15.46 34.61
C GLY A 916 20.88 14.23 35.48
N SER A 917 21.23 14.47 36.74
CA SER A 917 21.30 13.42 37.72
C SER A 917 20.94 13.96 39.08
N TYR A 918 20.13 13.20 39.81
CA TYR A 918 19.75 13.51 41.16
C TYR A 918 20.27 12.42 42.09
N SER A 919 21.08 12.79 43.07
CA SER A 919 21.57 11.85 44.08
C SER A 919 20.82 12.06 45.38
N VAL A 920 20.23 10.99 45.91
CA VAL A 920 19.48 11.05 47.17
C VAL A 920 20.46 11.32 48.31
N GLY A 921 20.39 12.49 48.93
CA GLY A 921 21.27 12.91 50.02
C GLY A 921 20.91 12.25 51.36
N ASP A 922 19.67 12.39 51.81
CA ASP A 922 19.14 11.71 53.00
C ASP A 922 17.73 11.19 52.71
N VAL A 923 17.57 9.87 52.61
CA VAL A 923 16.29 9.21 52.31
C VAL A 923 15.16 9.52 53.30
N LEU A 924 15.49 10.05 54.49
CA LEU A 924 14.51 10.44 55.52
C LEU A 924 14.13 11.93 55.46
N VAL A 925 14.77 12.71 54.59
CA VAL A 925 14.59 14.17 54.49
C VAL A 925 14.23 14.57 53.06
N ASP A 926 14.92 13.99 52.08
CA ASP A 926 14.73 14.28 50.67
C ASP A 926 13.48 13.61 50.13
N THR A 927 12.80 14.33 49.27
CA THR A 927 11.51 13.97 48.68
C THR A 927 11.64 13.69 47.19
N VAL A 928 10.57 13.16 46.60
CA VAL A 928 10.50 12.97 45.14
C VAL A 928 10.47 14.32 44.41
N ASP A 929 9.93 15.37 45.04
CA ASP A 929 9.91 16.76 44.54
C ASP A 929 11.31 17.29 44.24
N ASP A 930 12.30 16.90 45.04
CA ASP A 930 13.70 17.31 44.86
C ASP A 930 14.28 16.76 43.55
N PHE A 931 13.87 15.56 43.13
CA PHE A 931 14.24 14.98 41.83
C PHE A 931 13.50 15.62 40.66
N LEU A 932 12.18 15.87 40.82
CA LEU A 932 11.40 16.56 39.79
C LEU A 932 11.93 17.96 39.53
N THR A 933 12.30 18.68 40.59
CA THR A 933 12.95 19.99 40.49
C THR A 933 14.28 19.92 39.74
N GLU A 934 15.05 18.83 39.90
CA GLU A 934 16.29 18.62 39.16
C GLU A 934 16.01 18.41 37.66
N ILE A 935 14.96 17.65 37.31
CA ILE A 935 14.48 17.50 35.93
C ILE A 935 14.11 18.87 35.34
N GLU A 936 13.25 19.63 36.01
CA GLU A 936 12.87 20.97 35.55
C GLU A 936 14.09 21.89 35.38
N THR A 937 15.04 21.82 36.30
CA THR A 937 16.26 22.63 36.26
C THR A 937 17.13 22.28 35.06
N ALA A 938 17.29 20.99 34.76
CA ALA A 938 18.06 20.53 33.61
C ALA A 938 17.41 20.93 32.28
N TYR A 939 16.09 20.80 32.15
CA TYR A 939 15.35 21.27 30.97
C TYR A 939 15.45 22.79 30.79
N ASN A 940 15.33 23.55 31.88
CA ASN A 940 15.52 25.01 31.87
C ASN A 940 16.95 25.40 31.47
N ALA A 941 17.96 24.61 31.86
CA ALA A 941 19.35 24.85 31.49
C ALA A 941 19.63 24.57 30.01
N ALA A 942 18.93 23.61 29.41
CA ALA A 942 18.99 23.30 27.98
C ALA A 942 18.13 24.24 27.10
N GLY A 943 17.54 25.28 27.69
CA GLY A 943 16.74 26.27 26.98
C GLY A 943 15.27 25.88 26.74
N GLY A 944 14.84 24.73 27.25
CA GLY A 944 13.42 24.38 27.34
C GLY A 944 12.75 24.98 28.57
N SER A 945 11.44 24.82 28.70
CA SER A 945 10.71 25.12 29.93
C SER A 945 9.72 24.00 30.17
N VAL A 946 10.04 23.09 31.08
CA VAL A 946 9.11 22.02 31.47
C VAL A 946 8.70 22.15 32.92
N THR A 947 7.51 21.65 33.23
CA THR A 947 7.06 21.36 34.57
C THR A 947 7.02 19.85 34.76
N ALA A 948 7.66 19.34 35.80
CA ALA A 948 7.68 17.94 36.17
C ALA A 948 6.90 17.77 37.48
N GLU A 949 5.88 16.91 37.48
CA GLU A 949 5.04 16.68 38.66
C GLU A 949 4.76 15.19 38.87
N ILE A 950 4.34 14.84 40.10
CA ILE A 950 3.73 13.54 40.36
C ILE A 950 2.21 13.68 40.23
N GLN A 951 1.66 13.01 39.21
CA GLN A 951 0.22 12.86 39.05
C GLN A 951 -0.14 11.38 39.18
N ASP A 952 -0.98 11.08 40.17
CA ASP A 952 -1.40 9.70 40.49
C ASP A 952 -0.24 8.70 40.70
N GLY A 953 0.89 9.15 41.26
CA GLY A 953 2.06 8.31 41.53
C GLY A 953 2.96 8.04 40.31
N ARG A 954 2.68 8.68 39.18
CA ARG A 954 3.48 8.66 37.95
C ARG A 954 4.15 10.01 37.73
N ILE A 955 5.31 10.00 37.09
CA ILE A 955 5.96 11.23 36.64
C ILE A 955 5.23 11.73 35.39
N VAL A 956 4.89 13.01 35.40
CA VAL A 956 4.34 13.72 34.24
C VAL A 956 5.21 14.92 33.95
N ILE A 957 5.64 15.07 32.69
CA ILE A 957 6.43 16.20 32.25
C ILE A 957 5.67 16.93 31.13
N LYS A 958 5.52 18.24 31.29
CA LYS A 958 4.76 19.12 30.41
C LYS A 958 5.63 20.30 30.00
N ASP A 959 5.73 20.62 28.71
CA ASP A 959 6.54 21.77 28.26
C ASP A 959 5.74 23.08 28.05
N GLY A 960 4.42 23.06 28.20
CA GLY A 960 3.56 24.24 28.08
C GLY A 960 3.54 24.88 26.68
N THR A 961 4.15 24.27 25.68
CA THR A 961 4.17 24.70 24.28
C THR A 961 3.30 23.80 23.41
N THR A 962 2.66 24.37 22.39
CA THR A 962 1.92 23.63 21.36
C THR A 962 2.90 23.17 20.28
N ASN A 963 2.87 21.88 19.91
CA ASN A 963 3.68 21.23 18.86
C ASN A 963 5.17 21.07 19.20
N SER A 964 5.49 20.25 20.20
CA SER A 964 6.85 20.05 20.71
C SER A 964 7.33 18.59 20.58
N THR A 965 8.64 18.42 20.37
CA THR A 965 9.36 17.14 20.39
C THR A 965 10.03 16.91 21.75
N LEU A 966 9.20 16.72 22.78
CA LEU A 966 9.69 16.45 24.12
C LEU A 966 9.98 14.96 24.31
N GLY A 967 11.20 14.60 24.67
CA GLY A 967 11.58 13.22 25.04
C GLY A 967 12.36 13.19 26.35
N ILE A 968 12.10 12.24 27.24
CA ILE A 968 12.89 12.01 28.45
C ILE A 968 12.93 10.51 28.76
N GLU A 969 14.09 10.03 29.15
CA GLU A 969 14.33 8.70 29.69
C GLU A 969 14.91 8.87 31.10
N ILE A 970 14.33 8.13 32.05
CA ILE A 970 14.79 8.11 33.44
C ILE A 970 15.51 6.78 33.65
N PHE A 971 16.73 6.85 34.17
CA PHE A 971 17.53 5.68 34.53
C PHE A 971 17.56 5.55 36.05
N GLU A 972 16.82 4.58 36.56
CA GLU A 972 16.80 4.28 37.98
C GLU A 972 18.04 3.48 38.41
N PRO A 973 18.47 3.64 39.68
CA PRO A 973 19.54 2.82 40.24
C PRO A 973 19.10 1.34 40.28
N THR A 974 19.84 0.50 39.56
CA THR A 974 19.49 -0.90 39.30
C THR A 974 19.23 -1.71 40.57
N GLY A 975 18.12 -2.46 40.58
CA GLY A 975 17.77 -3.37 41.66
C GLY A 975 17.28 -2.70 42.94
N LYS A 976 16.92 -1.40 42.89
CA LYS A 976 16.46 -0.64 44.07
C LYS A 976 14.95 -0.57 44.25
N GLY A 977 14.14 -1.17 43.36
CA GLY A 977 12.69 -1.33 43.57
C GLY A 977 11.89 -0.03 43.51
N VAL A 978 12.43 1.00 42.85
CA VAL A 978 11.72 2.18 42.38
C VAL A 978 11.84 2.17 40.87
N ASP A 979 10.71 2.29 40.19
CA ASP A 979 10.60 2.23 38.72
C ASP A 979 9.49 3.22 38.32
N PHE A 980 9.85 4.26 37.58
CA PHE A 980 8.90 5.23 37.05
C PHE A 980 8.38 4.83 35.66
N GLY A 981 8.93 3.74 35.11
CA GLY A 981 8.62 3.17 33.82
C GLY A 981 9.21 3.98 32.66
N THR A 982 9.05 3.44 31.46
CA THR A 982 9.21 4.20 30.21
C THR A 982 8.23 5.37 30.19
N LEU A 983 8.72 6.56 29.89
CA LEU A 983 7.89 7.74 29.67
C LEU A 983 7.34 7.70 28.25
N SER A 984 6.02 7.54 28.12
CA SER A 984 5.34 7.57 26.83
C SER A 984 4.64 8.91 26.64
N GLY A 985 4.84 9.55 25.49
CA GLY A 985 4.14 10.77 25.07
C GLY A 985 3.67 10.68 23.63
N GLY A 986 3.12 11.76 23.10
CA GLY A 986 2.72 11.83 21.70
C GLY A 986 3.93 11.72 20.75
N VAL A 987 3.79 10.99 19.66
CA VAL A 987 4.84 10.83 18.65
C VAL A 987 4.56 11.84 17.54
N THR A 988 5.54 12.66 17.17
CA THR A 988 5.44 13.49 15.95
C THR A 988 5.61 12.59 14.74
N GLY A 989 4.74 12.73 13.74
CA GLY A 989 4.87 11.95 12.53
C GLY A 989 6.16 12.32 11.78
N ARG A 990 6.87 11.30 11.27
CA ARG A 990 8.16 11.44 10.58
C ARG A 990 8.30 10.37 9.49
N TYR A 991 8.87 10.72 8.35
CA TYR A 991 9.32 9.73 7.36
C TYR A 991 10.70 9.16 7.72
N SER A 992 11.14 8.12 7.03
CA SER A 992 12.51 7.61 7.16
C SER A 992 13.54 8.70 6.85
N VAL A 993 14.70 8.60 7.47
CA VAL A 993 15.84 9.52 7.27
C VAL A 993 16.79 8.88 6.27
N ASP A 994 17.16 9.60 5.20
CA ASP A 994 17.97 9.04 4.09
C ASP A 994 19.48 9.03 4.43
N VAL A 995 19.80 8.40 5.55
CA VAL A 995 21.16 8.23 6.08
C VAL A 995 21.32 6.77 6.47
N THR A 996 22.41 6.15 6.03
CA THR A 996 22.77 4.79 6.41
C THR A 996 23.96 4.78 7.37
N ALA A 997 23.83 4.02 8.45
CA ALA A 997 24.93 3.64 9.33
C ALA A 997 25.60 2.34 8.87
N SER A 998 26.92 2.30 8.97
CA SER A 998 27.75 1.13 8.68
C SER A 998 29.01 1.12 9.55
N LYS A 999 29.84 0.09 9.40
CA LYS A 999 31.18 0.03 10.00
C LYS A 999 32.25 -0.10 8.93
N ASP A 1000 33.39 0.53 9.14
CA ASP A 1000 34.55 0.36 8.25
C ASP A 1000 35.36 -0.91 8.59
N ALA A 1001 36.43 -1.16 7.83
CA ALA A 1001 37.29 -2.34 8.04
C ALA A 1001 38.06 -2.33 9.38
N SER A 1002 38.00 -1.25 10.14
CA SER A 1002 38.67 -1.07 11.44
C SER A 1002 37.67 -0.94 12.60
N ASP A 1003 36.39 -1.26 12.39
CA ASP A 1003 35.28 -1.15 13.35
C ASP A 1003 35.00 0.29 13.83
N TYR A 1004 35.21 1.30 12.98
CA TYR A 1004 34.70 2.66 13.18
C TYR A 1004 33.27 2.78 12.64
N LEU A 1005 32.40 3.50 13.36
CA LEU A 1005 31.06 3.87 12.88
C LEU A 1005 31.16 4.84 11.70
N VAL A 1006 30.43 4.57 10.63
CA VAL A 1006 30.33 5.42 9.43
C VAL A 1006 28.86 5.76 9.20
N LEU A 1007 28.55 7.05 9.08
CA LEU A 1007 27.22 7.54 8.71
C LEU A 1007 27.32 8.22 7.35
N THR A 1008 26.48 7.81 6.39
CA THR A 1008 26.53 8.30 5.01
C THR A 1008 25.12 8.63 4.54
N HIS A 1009 24.94 9.79 3.90
CA HIS A 1009 23.69 10.13 3.24
C HIS A 1009 23.54 9.29 1.98
N ASP A 1010 22.33 8.80 1.69
CA ASP A 1010 22.12 7.85 0.59
C ASP A 1010 22.29 8.50 -0.79
N GLU A 1011 21.95 9.79 -0.90
CA GLU A 1011 22.15 10.61 -2.11
C GLU A 1011 23.43 11.47 -2.12
N TYR A 1012 23.90 11.81 -3.34
CA TYR A 1012 25.05 12.68 -3.61
C TYR A 1012 24.63 14.14 -3.77
N GLY A 1013 25.50 15.07 -3.40
CA GLY A 1013 25.36 16.48 -3.76
C GLY A 1013 25.35 17.44 -2.56
N SER A 1014 25.41 18.75 -2.85
CA SER A 1014 25.49 19.79 -1.82
C SER A 1014 24.16 20.08 -1.13
N SER A 1015 23.03 19.70 -1.74
CA SER A 1015 21.71 19.70 -1.11
C SER A 1015 21.56 18.61 -0.05
N GLN A 1016 22.39 17.58 -0.13
CA GLN A 1016 22.31 16.41 0.73
C GLN A 1016 23.18 16.63 1.96
N SER A 1017 22.53 16.80 3.11
CA SER A 1017 23.21 17.07 4.38
C SER A 1017 22.46 16.49 5.56
N PHE A 1018 23.21 16.15 6.60
CA PHE A 1018 22.66 15.80 7.90
C PHE A 1018 23.51 16.44 9.00
N THR A 1019 22.87 16.71 10.13
CA THR A 1019 23.53 17.22 11.33
C THR A 1019 23.51 16.14 12.39
N ILE A 1020 24.65 15.97 13.07
CA ILE A 1020 24.79 15.05 14.19
C ILE A 1020 24.90 15.84 15.49
N GLN A 1021 24.19 15.39 16.51
CA GLN A 1021 24.41 15.76 17.89
C GLN A 1021 24.66 14.50 18.71
N VAL A 1022 25.67 14.53 19.58
CA VAL A 1022 26.03 13.40 20.44
C VAL A 1022 26.18 13.87 21.88
N SER A 1023 25.66 13.11 22.83
CA SER A 1023 25.75 13.47 24.24
C SER A 1023 27.10 13.12 24.89
N GLY A 1024 27.93 12.31 24.22
CA GLY A 1024 29.23 11.85 24.69
C GLY A 1024 30.34 11.91 23.64
N THR A 1025 31.41 11.17 23.88
CA THR A 1025 32.52 11.00 22.93
C THR A 1025 32.81 9.54 22.60
N ASP A 1026 32.05 8.59 23.14
CA ASP A 1026 32.38 7.17 23.04
C ASP A 1026 32.16 6.66 21.60
N LEU A 1027 31.17 7.21 20.88
CA LEU A 1027 30.98 7.00 19.44
C LEU A 1027 32.11 7.55 18.55
N GLY A 1028 32.97 8.42 19.09
CA GLY A 1028 34.06 9.05 18.35
C GLY A 1028 33.59 10.04 17.28
N LEU A 1029 32.35 10.50 17.34
CA LEU A 1029 31.76 11.55 16.50
C LEU A 1029 31.95 12.92 17.14
N THR A 1030 31.81 13.99 16.34
CA THR A 1030 31.89 15.38 16.85
C THR A 1030 30.49 15.94 17.02
N ASP A 1031 30.20 16.46 18.21
CA ASP A 1031 28.91 17.03 18.57
C ASP A 1031 28.57 18.31 17.77
N ASN A 1032 27.28 18.45 17.44
CA ASN A 1032 26.63 19.55 16.72
C ASN A 1032 27.30 19.92 15.39
N GLN A 1033 27.69 18.92 14.60
CA GLN A 1033 28.34 19.11 13.30
C GLN A 1033 27.44 18.72 12.14
N THR A 1034 27.35 19.61 11.15
CA THR A 1034 26.68 19.35 9.87
C THR A 1034 27.69 18.82 8.85
N TYR A 1035 27.32 17.72 8.19
CA TYR A 1035 28.05 17.13 7.08
C TYR A 1035 27.25 17.35 5.81
N THR A 1036 27.92 17.79 4.75
CA THR A 1036 27.29 18.14 3.48
C THR A 1036 28.04 17.45 2.36
N GLY A 1037 27.30 16.89 1.40
CA GLY A 1037 27.88 16.36 0.18
C GLY A 1037 28.40 17.48 -0.72
N VAL A 1038 28.87 17.10 -1.90
CA VAL A 1038 29.38 18.04 -2.88
C VAL A 1038 28.86 17.62 -4.25
N ASP A 1039 28.45 18.59 -5.05
CA ASP A 1039 28.02 18.34 -6.43
C ASP A 1039 29.22 18.09 -7.34
N VAL A 1040 28.98 17.38 -8.44
CA VAL A 1040 29.92 17.34 -9.55
C VAL A 1040 30.15 18.75 -10.09
N ALA A 1041 31.37 19.09 -10.49
CA ALA A 1041 31.65 20.33 -11.21
C ALA A 1041 32.56 20.04 -12.40
N GLY A 1042 32.36 20.79 -13.48
CA GLY A 1042 33.09 20.57 -14.73
C GLY A 1042 32.71 21.53 -15.83
N THR A 1043 33.17 21.22 -17.03
CA THR A 1043 32.86 21.95 -18.27
C THR A 1043 32.49 20.95 -19.36
N ILE A 1044 31.55 21.34 -20.23
CA ILE A 1044 31.17 20.57 -21.41
C ILE A 1044 31.68 21.33 -22.63
N ASN A 1045 32.52 20.68 -23.44
CA ASN A 1045 33.19 21.28 -24.60
C ASN A 1045 33.97 22.58 -24.29
N GLY A 1046 34.43 22.73 -23.05
CA GLY A 1046 35.12 23.93 -22.57
C GLY A 1046 34.20 25.05 -22.06
N GLU A 1047 32.88 24.91 -22.25
CA GLU A 1047 31.85 25.83 -21.75
C GLU A 1047 31.43 25.48 -20.32
N ALA A 1048 30.87 26.47 -19.62
CA ALA A 1048 30.40 26.31 -18.25
C ALA A 1048 29.26 25.28 -18.16
N ALA A 1049 29.21 24.55 -17.05
CA ALA A 1049 28.16 23.61 -16.74
C ALA A 1049 27.85 23.66 -15.24
N THR A 1050 26.56 23.56 -14.91
CA THR A 1050 26.05 23.52 -13.54
C THR A 1050 25.90 22.08 -13.08
N GLY A 1051 26.43 21.76 -11.91
CA GLY A 1051 26.28 20.44 -11.30
C GLY A 1051 25.19 20.38 -10.23
N SER A 1052 24.54 19.23 -10.12
CA SER A 1052 23.58 18.90 -9.07
C SER A 1052 23.71 17.41 -8.75
N GLY A 1053 24.21 17.06 -7.57
CA GLY A 1053 24.60 15.70 -7.23
C GLY A 1053 25.60 15.15 -8.23
N GLN A 1054 25.26 14.04 -8.90
CA GLN A 1054 26.07 13.44 -9.96
C GLN A 1054 25.72 13.96 -11.37
N LEU A 1055 24.73 14.84 -11.52
CA LEU A 1055 24.31 15.38 -12.81
C LEU A 1055 25.10 16.66 -13.13
N LEU A 1056 25.58 16.77 -14.36
CA LEU A 1056 26.24 17.96 -14.89
C LEU A 1056 25.48 18.43 -16.14
N THR A 1057 24.93 19.63 -16.09
CA THR A 1057 24.11 20.23 -17.15
C THR A 1057 24.80 21.44 -17.76
N GLY A 1058 24.95 21.49 -19.08
CA GLY A 1058 25.57 22.61 -19.78
C GLY A 1058 24.77 23.90 -19.66
N ASP A 1059 25.46 25.00 -19.41
CA ASP A 1059 24.86 26.33 -19.27
C ASP A 1059 24.67 27.02 -20.63
N ALA A 1060 23.85 28.08 -20.66
CA ALA A 1060 23.70 28.94 -21.83
C ALA A 1060 25.06 29.50 -22.30
N PRO A 1061 25.36 29.44 -23.61
CA PRO A 1061 26.66 29.87 -24.12
C PRO A 1061 26.87 31.37 -23.89
N ALA A 1062 28.13 31.77 -23.67
CA ALA A 1062 28.48 33.17 -23.69
C ALA A 1062 28.19 33.74 -25.09
N SER A 1063 27.51 34.89 -25.15
CA SER A 1063 27.09 35.58 -26.38
C SER A 1063 28.14 35.51 -27.50
N GLY A 1064 27.87 34.78 -28.59
CA GLY A 1064 28.70 34.70 -29.80
C GLY A 1064 29.25 33.32 -30.20
N GLU A 1065 29.04 32.28 -29.41
CA GLU A 1065 29.42 30.89 -29.71
C GLU A 1065 28.37 30.17 -30.59
N THR A 1066 28.80 29.21 -31.44
CA THR A 1066 27.93 28.54 -32.45
C THR A 1066 27.57 27.08 -32.11
N THR A 1067 28.09 26.52 -31.03
CA THR A 1067 27.82 25.14 -30.58
C THR A 1067 27.29 25.17 -29.16
N SER A 1068 25.97 25.38 -29.02
CA SER A 1068 25.34 25.44 -27.70
C SER A 1068 25.45 24.09 -26.99
N VAL A 1069 25.92 24.13 -25.74
CA VAL A 1069 25.87 23.01 -24.77
C VAL A 1069 24.65 23.12 -23.85
N GLU A 1070 23.85 24.18 -24.02
CA GLU A 1070 22.77 24.52 -23.10
C GLU A 1070 21.78 23.37 -22.99
N GLY A 1071 21.50 22.96 -21.75
CA GLY A 1071 20.56 21.90 -21.43
C GLY A 1071 21.09 20.47 -21.65
N LEU A 1072 22.29 20.28 -22.22
CA LEU A 1072 22.91 18.96 -22.29
C LEU A 1072 23.22 18.46 -20.88
N THR A 1073 22.56 17.39 -20.46
CA THR A 1073 22.70 16.80 -19.13
C THR A 1073 23.37 15.43 -19.23
N ILE A 1074 24.41 15.25 -18.41
CA ILE A 1074 25.12 13.98 -18.26
C ILE A 1074 25.14 13.58 -16.78
N LYS A 1075 25.30 12.29 -16.50
CA LYS A 1075 25.59 11.78 -15.17
C LYS A 1075 27.04 11.32 -15.11
N TYR A 1076 27.75 11.72 -14.06
CA TYR A 1076 29.13 11.30 -13.81
C TYR A 1076 29.21 10.52 -12.50
N THR A 1077 29.57 9.25 -12.58
CA THR A 1077 29.67 8.34 -11.42
C THR A 1077 31.11 8.10 -10.97
N GLY A 1078 32.09 8.59 -11.73
CA GLY A 1078 33.51 8.42 -11.43
C GLY A 1078 33.99 9.29 -10.25
N THR A 1079 35.18 8.96 -9.76
CA THR A 1079 35.83 9.69 -8.63
C THR A 1079 37.02 10.55 -9.06
N THR A 1080 37.44 10.43 -10.31
CA THR A 1080 38.64 11.13 -10.83
C THR A 1080 38.30 12.50 -11.41
N THR A 1081 39.28 13.40 -11.47
CA THR A 1081 39.14 14.71 -12.12
C THR A 1081 40.03 14.79 -13.36
N GLY A 1082 39.67 15.65 -14.31
CA GLY A 1082 40.31 15.80 -15.61
C GLY A 1082 39.36 15.51 -16.77
N SER A 1083 39.94 15.23 -17.93
CA SER A 1083 39.17 14.90 -19.14
C SER A 1083 38.57 13.50 -19.04
N GLN A 1084 37.24 13.41 -19.06
CA GLN A 1084 36.45 12.18 -18.94
C GLN A 1084 35.76 11.84 -20.28
N GLY A 1085 36.55 11.72 -21.33
CA GLY A 1085 36.06 11.35 -22.66
C GLY A 1085 35.19 12.41 -23.36
N THR A 1086 34.39 11.95 -24.31
CA THR A 1086 33.49 12.77 -25.14
C THR A 1086 32.08 12.19 -25.16
N VAL A 1087 31.08 13.08 -25.20
CA VAL A 1087 29.68 12.76 -25.46
C VAL A 1087 29.34 13.20 -26.87
N LYS A 1088 28.87 12.27 -27.69
CA LYS A 1088 28.43 12.50 -29.07
C LYS A 1088 26.92 12.45 -29.13
N ILE A 1089 26.30 13.55 -29.56
CA ILE A 1089 24.84 13.68 -29.71
C ILE A 1089 24.48 13.65 -31.20
N THR A 1090 23.49 12.83 -31.52
CA THR A 1090 22.85 12.75 -32.84
C THR A 1090 21.40 13.19 -32.68
N MET A 1091 20.93 14.11 -33.53
CA MET A 1091 19.52 14.51 -33.57
C MET A 1091 18.86 13.90 -34.80
N GLY A 1092 17.89 13.01 -34.58
CA GLY A 1092 17.09 12.42 -35.66
C GLY A 1092 16.02 13.38 -36.19
N VAL A 1093 15.38 13.01 -37.30
CA VAL A 1093 14.34 13.79 -37.99
C VAL A 1093 13.13 14.05 -37.10
N ALA A 1094 12.68 13.09 -36.29
CA ALA A 1094 11.53 13.31 -35.42
C ALA A 1094 11.84 14.37 -34.35
N GLU A 1095 13.05 14.31 -33.77
CA GLU A 1095 13.54 15.37 -32.89
C GLU A 1095 13.68 16.74 -33.61
N LEU A 1096 14.21 16.75 -34.84
CA LEU A 1096 14.33 17.98 -35.63
C LEU A 1096 12.96 18.59 -35.97
N PHE A 1097 11.97 17.75 -36.29
CA PHE A 1097 10.58 18.19 -36.46
C PHE A 1097 10.02 18.75 -35.16
N ASN A 1098 10.19 18.04 -34.04
CA ASN A 1098 9.70 18.49 -32.74
C ASN A 1098 10.25 19.89 -32.39
N ARG A 1099 11.55 20.13 -32.62
CA ARG A 1099 12.19 21.45 -32.46
C ARG A 1099 11.61 22.52 -33.36
N ALA A 1100 11.57 22.27 -34.67
CA ALA A 1100 11.05 23.26 -35.62
C ALA A 1100 9.57 23.58 -35.32
N LEU A 1101 8.77 22.58 -34.97
CA LEU A 1101 7.37 22.75 -34.60
C LEU A 1101 7.22 23.49 -33.27
N TYR A 1102 8.12 23.28 -32.31
CA TYR A 1102 8.19 24.09 -31.10
C TYR A 1102 8.37 25.57 -31.45
N ASP A 1103 9.36 25.91 -32.28
CA ASP A 1103 9.62 27.30 -32.70
C ASP A 1103 8.47 27.91 -33.53
N ILE A 1104 7.70 27.09 -34.26
CA ILE A 1104 6.53 27.53 -35.02
C ILE A 1104 5.35 27.82 -34.09
N THR A 1105 5.05 26.91 -33.16
CA THR A 1105 3.76 26.81 -32.45
C THR A 1105 3.80 27.27 -31.00
N ASN A 1106 4.97 27.65 -30.46
CA ASN A 1106 5.10 28.10 -29.08
C ASN A 1106 4.17 29.29 -28.79
N VAL A 1107 3.41 29.19 -27.71
CA VAL A 1107 2.38 30.15 -27.27
C VAL A 1107 2.98 31.50 -26.81
N SER A 1108 4.29 31.60 -26.61
CA SER A 1108 4.95 32.80 -26.09
C SER A 1108 5.82 33.55 -27.10
N ASP A 1109 6.42 32.85 -28.05
CA ASP A 1109 7.39 33.39 -29.00
C ASP A 1109 7.32 32.74 -30.40
N GLY A 1110 6.34 31.86 -30.64
CA GLY A 1110 6.16 31.18 -31.91
C GLY A 1110 5.71 32.13 -33.02
N TYR A 1111 6.32 32.02 -34.19
CA TYR A 1111 6.04 32.96 -35.28
C TYR A 1111 4.66 32.75 -35.94
N LEU A 1112 4.04 31.58 -35.78
CA LEU A 1112 2.63 31.35 -36.18
C LEU A 1112 1.66 31.97 -35.19
N ASP A 1113 1.97 31.90 -33.88
CA ASP A 1113 1.15 32.52 -32.84
C ASP A 1113 1.10 34.04 -33.02
N TYR A 1114 2.25 34.68 -33.25
CA TYR A 1114 2.32 36.11 -33.62
C TYR A 1114 1.49 36.46 -34.87
N LYS A 1115 1.41 35.54 -35.84
CA LYS A 1115 0.61 35.75 -37.05
C LYS A 1115 -0.88 35.66 -36.75
N ILE A 1116 -1.30 34.72 -35.91
CA ILE A 1116 -2.68 34.57 -35.43
C ILE A 1116 -3.10 35.82 -34.64
N GLU A 1117 -2.27 36.28 -33.70
CA GLU A 1117 -2.51 37.51 -32.93
C GLU A 1117 -2.63 38.73 -33.86
N SER A 1118 -1.68 38.89 -34.80
CA SER A 1118 -1.73 40.01 -35.76
C SER A 1118 -2.96 40.00 -36.67
N VAL A 1119 -3.50 38.83 -37.01
CA VAL A 1119 -4.74 38.71 -37.79
C VAL A 1119 -5.96 39.00 -36.92
N SER A 1120 -5.96 38.54 -35.66
CA SER A 1120 -7.01 38.82 -34.68
C SER A 1120 -7.12 40.33 -34.40
N ASP A 1121 -5.99 40.99 -34.11
CA ASP A 1121 -5.95 42.45 -33.92
C ASP A 1121 -6.51 43.20 -35.13
N ARG A 1122 -6.26 42.68 -36.34
CA ARG A 1122 -6.78 43.29 -37.56
C ARG A 1122 -8.29 43.13 -37.70
N ILE A 1123 -8.86 42.03 -37.23
CA ILE A 1123 -10.31 41.80 -37.18
C ILE A 1123 -10.95 42.76 -36.17
N ASP A 1124 -10.34 42.92 -34.99
CA ASP A 1124 -10.80 43.83 -33.95
C ASP A 1124 -10.80 45.30 -34.44
N ASP A 1125 -9.73 45.73 -35.09
CA ASP A 1125 -9.65 47.05 -35.74
C ASP A 1125 -10.79 47.28 -36.77
N LEU A 1126 -11.09 46.25 -37.58
CA LEU A 1126 -12.15 46.32 -38.60
C LEU A 1126 -13.55 46.34 -37.97
N GLU A 1127 -13.75 45.62 -36.85
CA GLU A 1127 -14.98 45.62 -36.08
C GLU A 1127 -15.26 46.99 -35.45
N ASP A 1128 -14.25 47.60 -34.82
CA ASP A 1128 -14.32 48.96 -34.30
C ASP A 1128 -14.66 49.99 -35.41
N ASP A 1129 -14.04 49.85 -36.58
CA ASP A 1129 -14.32 50.69 -37.76
C ASP A 1129 -15.78 50.52 -38.25
N ILE A 1130 -16.32 49.30 -38.26
CA ILE A 1130 -17.72 49.00 -38.61
C ILE A 1130 -18.65 49.66 -37.60
N GLU A 1131 -18.43 49.48 -36.30
CA GLU A 1131 -19.25 50.08 -35.24
C GLU A 1131 -19.30 51.61 -35.35
N GLU A 1132 -18.15 52.27 -35.60
CA GLU A 1132 -18.11 53.73 -35.76
C GLU A 1132 -18.89 54.17 -37.02
N MET A 1133 -18.73 53.44 -38.13
CA MET A 1133 -19.43 53.73 -39.38
C MET A 1133 -20.94 53.55 -39.24
N GLU A 1134 -21.41 52.49 -38.61
CA GLU A 1134 -22.82 52.24 -38.32
C GLU A 1134 -23.41 53.32 -37.40
N ALA A 1135 -22.74 53.65 -36.29
CA ALA A 1135 -23.17 54.71 -35.39
C ALA A 1135 -23.22 56.09 -36.09
N ARG A 1136 -22.38 56.30 -37.11
CA ARG A 1136 -22.42 57.51 -37.94
C ARG A 1136 -23.58 57.49 -38.94
N LEU A 1137 -23.90 56.33 -39.54
CA LEU A 1137 -25.06 56.16 -40.41
C LEU A 1137 -26.36 56.35 -39.65
N ASP A 1138 -26.48 55.83 -38.43
CA ASP A 1138 -27.65 55.98 -37.57
C ASP A 1138 -27.92 57.45 -37.20
N ARG A 1139 -26.90 58.17 -36.73
CA ARG A 1139 -27.02 59.62 -36.46
C ARG A 1139 -27.44 60.40 -37.71
N LYS A 1140 -26.97 59.97 -38.88
CA LYS A 1140 -27.32 60.59 -40.15
C LYS A 1140 -28.75 60.29 -40.57
N MET A 1141 -29.19 59.05 -40.42
CA MET A 1141 -30.58 58.61 -40.63
C MET A 1141 -31.53 59.40 -39.71
N GLU A 1142 -31.23 59.48 -38.41
CA GLU A 1142 -32.04 60.22 -37.43
C GLU A 1142 -32.13 61.72 -37.80
N ARG A 1143 -31.01 62.34 -38.20
CA ARG A 1143 -31.00 63.72 -38.66
C ARG A 1143 -31.85 63.92 -39.91
N MET A 1144 -31.78 63.00 -40.88
CA MET A 1144 -32.61 63.05 -42.09
C MET A 1144 -34.10 62.89 -41.73
N ILE A 1145 -34.46 61.90 -40.91
CA ILE A 1145 -35.82 61.70 -40.41
C ILE A 1145 -36.36 62.97 -39.76
N ASN A 1146 -35.60 63.58 -38.84
CA ASN A 1146 -36.01 64.80 -38.15
C ASN A 1146 -36.20 66.00 -39.11
N GLN A 1147 -35.36 66.13 -40.14
CA GLN A 1147 -35.51 67.15 -41.17
C GLN A 1147 -36.78 66.96 -42.01
N PHE A 1148 -37.09 65.72 -42.41
CA PHE A 1148 -38.29 65.41 -43.19
C PHE A 1148 -39.58 65.53 -42.36
N VAL A 1149 -39.56 65.12 -41.10
CA VAL A 1149 -40.68 65.33 -40.16
C VAL A 1149 -40.95 66.82 -39.93
N ALA A 1150 -39.91 67.62 -39.71
CA ALA A 1150 -40.05 69.07 -39.56
C ALA A 1150 -40.62 69.72 -40.84
N MET A 1151 -40.22 69.23 -42.00
CA MET A 1151 -40.75 69.67 -43.29
C MET A 1151 -42.22 69.27 -43.48
N GLU A 1152 -42.63 68.05 -43.10
CA GLU A 1152 -44.05 67.64 -43.13
C GLU A 1152 -44.92 68.48 -42.19
N LEU A 1153 -44.43 68.78 -40.98
CA LEU A 1153 -45.12 69.67 -40.04
C LEU A 1153 -45.31 71.07 -40.63
N ALA A 1154 -44.28 71.62 -41.27
CA ALA A 1154 -44.35 72.91 -41.96
C ALA A 1154 -45.35 72.88 -43.13
N LEU A 1155 -45.35 71.81 -43.94
CA LEU A 1155 -46.29 71.60 -45.05
C LEU A 1155 -47.72 71.45 -44.57
N ALA A 1156 -47.98 70.68 -43.51
CA ALA A 1156 -49.29 70.54 -42.89
C ALA A 1156 -49.80 71.89 -42.35
N GLN A 1157 -48.91 72.71 -41.77
CA GLN A 1157 -49.24 74.05 -41.31
C GLN A 1157 -49.57 75.00 -42.47
N ILE A 1158 -48.83 74.92 -43.59
CA ILE A 1158 -49.11 75.66 -44.83
C ILE A 1158 -50.42 75.20 -45.47
N GLN A 1159 -50.72 73.89 -45.48
CA GLN A 1159 -51.98 73.36 -46.00
C GLN A 1159 -53.17 73.78 -45.13
N ASN A 1160 -53.02 73.78 -43.80
CA ASN A 1160 -54.04 74.31 -42.89
C ASN A 1160 -54.24 75.82 -43.07
N GLN A 1161 -53.16 76.60 -43.27
CA GLN A 1161 -53.26 78.02 -43.62
C GLN A 1161 -53.93 78.23 -44.98
N SER A 1162 -53.60 77.40 -45.98
CA SER A 1162 -54.23 77.43 -47.30
C SER A 1162 -55.72 77.06 -47.21
N ALA A 1163 -56.09 76.01 -46.47
CA ALA A 1163 -57.48 75.63 -46.26
C ALA A 1163 -58.27 76.71 -45.50
N TRP A 1164 -57.64 77.36 -44.52
CA TRP A 1164 -58.19 78.53 -43.83
C TRP A 1164 -58.37 79.73 -44.77
N LEU A 1165 -57.36 80.04 -45.60
CA LEU A 1165 -57.41 81.08 -46.64
C LEU A 1165 -58.48 80.78 -47.68
N THR A 1166 -58.59 79.54 -48.15
CA THR A 1166 -59.64 79.08 -49.07
C THR A 1166 -61.02 79.15 -48.41
N GLY A 1167 -61.14 78.82 -47.12
CA GLY A 1167 -62.36 79.00 -46.34
C GLY A 1167 -62.78 80.46 -46.19
N GLN A 1168 -61.82 81.36 -45.93
CA GLN A 1168 -62.02 82.81 -45.93
C GLN A 1168 -62.42 83.35 -47.31
N ILE A 1169 -61.76 82.88 -48.38
CA ILE A 1169 -62.09 83.26 -49.76
C ILE A 1169 -63.48 82.75 -50.13
N ASN A 1170 -63.86 81.53 -49.78
CA ASN A 1170 -65.20 80.98 -50.03
C ASN A 1170 -66.29 81.69 -49.21
N ALA A 1171 -66.00 82.04 -47.95
CA ALA A 1171 -66.88 82.89 -47.13
C ALA A 1171 -67.05 84.29 -47.73
N SER A 1172 -65.98 84.87 -48.30
CA SER A 1172 -66.05 86.15 -49.03
C SER A 1172 -66.85 86.02 -50.33
N ASN A 1173 -66.72 84.90 -51.06
CA ASN A 1173 -67.45 84.65 -52.31
C ASN A 1173 -68.96 84.41 -52.05
N SER A 1174 -69.31 83.85 -50.89
CA SER A 1174 -70.70 83.62 -50.47
C SER A 1174 -71.37 84.90 -49.96
N ALA A 1175 -70.59 85.86 -49.46
CA ALA A 1175 -71.05 87.22 -49.14
C ALA A 1175 -71.24 88.11 -50.41
N TRP A 1176 -70.75 87.67 -51.57
CA TRP A 1176 -70.81 88.39 -52.86
C TRP A 1176 -71.73 87.69 -53.89
N SER A 1177 -72.42 86.63 -53.49
CA SER A 1177 -73.45 85.95 -54.28
C SER A 1177 -74.83 86.39 -53.76
N TRP A 1178 -75.48 87.30 -54.48
CA TRP A 1178 -76.94 87.45 -54.46
C TRP A 1178 -77.57 86.51 -55.48
#